data_AF-A0A2A5JM10-F1
#
_entry.id   AF-A0A2A5JM10-F1
#
_cell.length_a   1.000
_cell.length_b   1.000
_cell.length_c   1.000
_cell.angle_alpha   90.00
_cell.angle_beta   90.00
_cell.angle_gamma   90.00
#
_symmetry.space_group_name_H-M   'P 1'
#
loop_
_entity.id
_entity.type
_entity.pdbx_description
1 polymer ?
#
loop_
_entity_poly.entity_id
_entity_poly.type
_entity_poly.pdbx_seq_one_letter_code
_entity_poly.pdbx_strand_id
1 'polypeptide(L)'
;MAWFNANSINIDNNSNVAQIVSGESVANIRPGDGLIVGSFNPVEVNRAYATNQGQFIELTTPWGNATQSQVPAIVIPTSGDFNSAVIALKNANTMVNDNVRAMVDWQTKMGAVQFTDLDGNIQTVKTLREMQSEIDSANPYPWAMRKVEFEARRQQNIEKFAASGFVHFGKHYEGAEQSPINQGLTSWQTQPNKLYIGSAATSSTHKGDSLSPFATVTIAGIATYLAHTGDAVYSVIKLPPAEDGTRTYDSETGVSVRHATPAIAFASETATNKVVTDRVDMWGFELFLREINEDDPFVYANGLIQSRAANICGVATVEDAARPITYFSWYQGDDSSRGRGVNWQAATDAQRIAIASNPNNNIYFDDATGKFYQWCVRGRSFAGAGNGDWAYLESIGYPGAGNNLSFAYPHTLVAPQGNDDTPTPYVSGATLGYNTLFYANYGRKQSYSHNGVMYSRYKQDCYFLVCGTITRLNTGAYHPSFNPFGSAYATDGINLTDRTFWYTATAAIKSRTDAFVNVCQNPNATGSLSTTTSAGGKFPRPDGRFYDAIYASGQGGVCRDMRYSARGLTREDFAEADLAIKSGEYRGREYTTTSKVLDPSAAGSGNHPNKLRKVYPSFVGGENVAVLLLDTLEYPCTLGDVFHLYNKSLGVVFSGKVSNVGDNFIYILLGDKVVSDWTGDEVLLVQTKKLNTSVAGEYTHTEVIGDPAEILLCGDLEDGWVGDWVPEIPDGTVKDFKLNRPTTSTPTILETSDSGVNWSSVTTTWSDLKNLYESKAIANSAIWLVSYSTKAKLTKGSDNVKPYKDCLGVVSILGDNLDGRRSIAYSLTGDILNVRAWLASVERLPLLSLRYRDGTGELNPSGLGLTHTDVSDLLYKADTNYVKVFNYAVESNGLALINYAYRQLKFDTTADDFGDDAKVPLFDNANSSVDDNGNRVLVGTAQIVEPLGWIKNDK
;
A
#
# COMPACT_ATOMS: atom_id res chain seq x y z
N MET A 1 -54.74 -24.52 -82.61
CA MET A 1 -54.11 -25.76 -83.10
C MET A 1 -54.72 -26.08 -84.44
N ALA A 2 -53.93 -26.06 -85.51
CA ALA A 2 -54.42 -26.36 -86.86
C ALA A 2 -54.13 -27.83 -87.18
N TRP A 3 -55.11 -28.54 -87.73
CA TRP A 3 -54.91 -29.90 -88.21
C TRP A 3 -53.94 -29.87 -89.39
N PHE A 4 -52.97 -30.78 -89.38
CA PHE A 4 -52.16 -31.01 -90.58
C PHE A 4 -53.00 -31.86 -91.54
N ASN A 5 -53.12 -31.42 -92.77
CA ASN A 5 -53.83 -32.15 -93.82
C ASN A 5 -52.84 -32.38 -94.96
N ALA A 6 -52.72 -33.62 -95.39
CA ALA A 6 -51.99 -34.01 -96.58
C ALA A 6 -52.98 -34.47 -97.63
N ASN A 7 -52.87 -33.90 -98.83
CA ASN A 7 -53.74 -34.28 -99.94
C ASN A 7 -53.52 -35.74 -100.38
N SER A 8 -52.31 -36.27 -100.20
CA SER A 8 -51.97 -37.65 -100.52
C SER A 8 -50.81 -38.21 -99.69
N ILE A 9 -51.00 -39.40 -99.12
CA ILE A 9 -50.00 -40.17 -98.37
C ILE A 9 -49.86 -41.59 -98.96
N ASN A 10 -48.67 -42.16 -98.86
CA ASN A 10 -48.40 -43.58 -99.08
C ASN A 10 -47.96 -44.23 -97.77
N ILE A 11 -48.54 -45.38 -97.43
CA ILE A 11 -48.09 -46.21 -96.31
C ILE A 11 -48.36 -47.69 -96.62
N ASP A 12 -47.31 -48.49 -96.56
CA ASP A 12 -47.39 -49.93 -96.81
C ASP A 12 -47.90 -50.68 -95.58
N ASN A 13 -48.64 -51.77 -95.81
CA ASN A 13 -49.01 -52.71 -94.75
C ASN A 13 -47.75 -53.20 -94.00
N ASN A 14 -47.81 -53.21 -92.68
CA ASN A 14 -46.70 -53.50 -91.77
C ASN A 14 -45.51 -52.53 -91.85
N SER A 15 -45.65 -51.34 -92.45
CA SER A 15 -44.62 -50.28 -92.40
C SER A 15 -44.89 -49.32 -91.23
N ASN A 16 -43.82 -48.84 -90.59
CA ASN A 16 -43.91 -47.76 -89.62
C ASN A 16 -43.79 -46.39 -90.29
N VAL A 17 -43.45 -46.33 -91.58
CA VAL A 17 -43.13 -45.08 -92.25
C VAL A 17 -44.16 -44.81 -93.34
N ALA A 18 -44.79 -43.65 -93.21
CA ALA A 18 -45.69 -43.07 -94.19
C ALA A 18 -44.97 -41.93 -94.92
N GLN A 19 -45.07 -41.90 -96.26
CA GLN A 19 -44.53 -40.80 -97.06
C GLN A 19 -45.66 -39.88 -97.51
N ILE A 20 -45.53 -38.59 -97.21
CA ILE A 20 -46.41 -37.56 -97.76
C ILE A 20 -45.97 -37.27 -99.18
N VAL A 21 -46.77 -37.72 -100.14
CA VAL A 21 -46.43 -37.63 -101.57
C VAL A 21 -46.87 -36.28 -102.15
N SER A 22 -47.87 -35.63 -101.55
CA SER A 22 -48.32 -34.28 -101.93
C SER A 22 -47.38 -33.15 -101.47
N GLY A 23 -46.37 -33.46 -100.66
CA GLY A 23 -45.26 -32.56 -100.33
C GLY A 23 -45.53 -31.53 -99.22
N GLU A 24 -46.66 -31.58 -98.51
CA GLU A 24 -46.92 -30.68 -97.39
C GLU A 24 -45.90 -30.87 -96.25
N SER A 25 -45.45 -29.77 -95.65
CA SER A 25 -44.41 -29.79 -94.62
C SER A 25 -44.90 -30.43 -93.32
N VAL A 26 -44.19 -31.47 -92.86
CA VAL A 26 -44.52 -32.16 -91.60
C VAL A 26 -43.94 -31.48 -90.36
N ALA A 27 -43.33 -30.30 -90.50
CA ALA A 27 -42.62 -29.60 -89.43
C ALA A 27 -43.48 -29.26 -88.19
N ASN A 28 -44.81 -29.22 -88.35
CA ASN A 28 -45.75 -28.91 -87.26
C ASN A 28 -46.36 -30.15 -86.60
N ILE A 29 -46.01 -31.36 -87.06
CA ILE A 29 -46.42 -32.61 -86.44
C ILE A 29 -45.47 -32.90 -85.28
N ARG A 30 -46.02 -33.33 -84.14
CA ARG A 30 -45.27 -33.65 -82.93
C ARG A 30 -45.39 -35.14 -82.60
N PRO A 31 -44.38 -35.73 -81.92
CA PRO A 31 -44.52 -37.04 -81.31
C PRO A 31 -45.79 -37.12 -80.44
N GLY A 32 -46.55 -38.20 -80.59
CA GLY A 32 -47.84 -38.43 -79.92
C GLY A 32 -49.06 -38.01 -80.74
N ASP A 33 -48.92 -37.21 -81.79
CA ASP A 33 -50.05 -36.81 -82.64
C ASP A 33 -50.71 -38.03 -83.33
N GLY A 34 -52.00 -37.95 -83.66
CA GLY A 34 -52.73 -39.05 -84.29
C GLY A 34 -52.80 -38.89 -85.80
N LEU A 35 -52.12 -39.77 -86.55
CA LEU A 35 -52.25 -39.87 -88.01
C LEU A 35 -53.50 -40.68 -88.38
N ILE A 36 -54.39 -40.05 -89.13
CA ILE A 36 -55.56 -40.66 -89.75
C ILE A 36 -55.33 -40.71 -91.25
N VAL A 37 -55.43 -41.90 -91.83
CA VAL A 37 -55.32 -42.11 -93.27
C VAL A 37 -56.68 -42.64 -93.76
N GLY A 38 -57.32 -41.96 -94.70
CA GLY A 38 -58.66 -42.34 -95.17
C GLY A 38 -59.70 -42.41 -94.03
N SER A 39 -60.34 -43.58 -93.86
CA SER A 39 -61.36 -43.84 -92.82
C SER A 39 -60.89 -44.79 -91.71
N PHE A 40 -59.58 -45.02 -91.59
CA PHE A 40 -59.03 -45.92 -90.57
C PHE A 40 -58.86 -45.21 -89.22
N ASN A 41 -58.76 -45.99 -88.14
CA ASN A 41 -58.53 -45.46 -86.81
C ASN A 41 -57.18 -44.71 -86.75
N PRO A 42 -57.08 -43.63 -85.94
CA PRO A 42 -55.83 -42.89 -85.79
C PRO A 42 -54.69 -43.80 -85.28
N VAL A 43 -53.50 -43.62 -85.84
CA VAL A 43 -52.27 -44.28 -85.38
C VAL A 43 -51.30 -43.23 -84.87
N GLU A 44 -50.71 -43.48 -83.72
CA GLU A 44 -49.84 -42.51 -83.05
C GLU A 44 -48.53 -42.31 -83.81
N VAL A 45 -48.18 -41.04 -84.00
CA VAL A 45 -46.95 -40.61 -84.64
C VAL A 45 -45.81 -40.68 -83.62
N ASN A 46 -44.75 -41.42 -83.93
CA ASN A 46 -43.51 -41.44 -83.16
C ASN A 46 -42.72 -40.15 -83.41
N ARG A 47 -42.59 -39.75 -84.67
CA ARG A 47 -41.98 -38.50 -85.10
C ARG A 47 -42.35 -38.19 -86.55
N ALA A 48 -42.22 -36.94 -86.95
CA ALA A 48 -42.25 -36.57 -88.36
C ALA A 48 -40.96 -35.85 -88.74
N TYR A 49 -40.47 -36.11 -89.95
CA TYR A 49 -39.20 -35.55 -90.41
C TYR A 49 -39.20 -35.37 -91.93
N ALA A 50 -38.44 -34.39 -92.40
CA ALA A 50 -38.17 -34.18 -93.81
C ALA A 50 -36.78 -34.70 -94.16
N THR A 51 -36.64 -35.31 -95.33
CA THR A 51 -35.34 -35.63 -95.93
C THR A 51 -35.28 -35.07 -97.34
N ASN A 52 -34.12 -35.20 -98.00
CA ASN A 52 -33.98 -34.83 -99.41
C ASN A 52 -34.89 -35.69 -100.34
N GLN A 53 -35.49 -36.77 -99.84
CA GLN A 53 -36.35 -37.69 -100.59
C GLN A 53 -37.85 -37.46 -100.32
N GLY A 54 -38.23 -36.49 -99.49
CA GLY A 54 -39.61 -36.15 -99.21
C GLY A 54 -39.91 -35.92 -97.73
N GLN A 55 -41.20 -35.85 -97.41
CA GLN A 55 -41.73 -35.60 -96.06
C GLN A 55 -42.28 -36.92 -95.51
N PHE A 56 -41.86 -37.31 -94.30
CA PHE A 56 -42.16 -38.63 -93.73
C PHE A 56 -42.77 -38.50 -92.33
N ILE A 57 -43.69 -39.42 -92.04
CA ILE A 57 -44.28 -39.61 -90.72
C ILE A 57 -43.94 -41.03 -90.29
N GLU A 58 -43.24 -41.16 -89.17
CA GLU A 58 -42.94 -42.45 -88.56
C GLU A 58 -43.91 -42.70 -87.41
N LEU A 59 -44.53 -43.88 -87.41
CA LEU A 59 -45.53 -44.32 -86.46
C LEU A 59 -44.88 -45.10 -85.31
N THR A 60 -45.47 -45.03 -84.12
CA THR A 60 -45.00 -45.80 -82.95
C THR A 60 -45.22 -47.30 -83.12
N THR A 61 -46.25 -47.67 -83.90
CA THR A 61 -46.58 -49.06 -84.23
C THR A 61 -46.75 -49.22 -85.74
N PRO A 62 -46.38 -50.39 -86.33
CA PRO A 62 -46.55 -50.62 -87.75
C PRO A 62 -48.00 -50.45 -88.21
N TRP A 63 -48.18 -49.92 -89.42
CA TRP A 63 -49.47 -49.76 -90.05
C TRP A 63 -50.13 -51.13 -90.28
N GLY A 64 -51.03 -51.51 -89.40
CA GLY A 64 -51.69 -52.82 -89.42
C GLY A 64 -52.86 -52.96 -90.41
N ASN A 65 -53.12 -51.94 -91.23
CA ASN A 65 -54.18 -51.97 -92.24
C ASN A 65 -53.58 -52.25 -93.63
N ALA A 66 -54.43 -52.55 -94.61
CA ALA A 66 -54.00 -52.72 -96.00
C ALA A 66 -53.23 -51.50 -96.52
N THR A 67 -52.21 -51.73 -97.37
CA THR A 67 -51.40 -50.67 -98.00
C THR A 67 -52.29 -49.58 -98.59
N GLN A 68 -52.01 -48.33 -98.23
CA GLN A 68 -52.69 -47.16 -98.76
C GLN A 68 -51.73 -46.39 -99.67
N SER A 69 -52.21 -46.02 -100.86
CA SER A 69 -51.43 -45.27 -101.85
C SER A 69 -52.23 -44.08 -102.34
N GLN A 70 -51.62 -42.89 -102.26
CA GLN A 70 -52.14 -41.61 -102.70
C GLN A 70 -53.52 -41.24 -102.13
N VAL A 71 -53.78 -41.60 -100.88
CA VAL A 71 -55.03 -41.26 -100.19
C VAL A 71 -54.86 -40.04 -99.30
N PRO A 72 -55.90 -39.24 -99.03
CA PRO A 72 -55.81 -38.13 -98.09
C PRO A 72 -55.49 -38.60 -96.67
N ALA A 73 -54.73 -37.80 -95.94
CA ALA A 73 -54.44 -38.03 -94.53
C ALA A 73 -54.56 -36.74 -93.72
N ILE A 74 -54.94 -36.91 -92.45
CA ILE A 74 -55.04 -35.83 -91.48
C ILE A 74 -54.22 -36.24 -90.28
N VAL A 75 -53.39 -35.34 -89.77
CA VAL A 75 -52.78 -35.50 -88.45
C VAL A 75 -53.46 -34.56 -87.48
N ILE A 76 -54.06 -35.16 -86.46
CA ILE A 76 -54.72 -34.45 -85.39
C ILE A 76 -53.70 -34.29 -84.26
N PRO A 77 -53.39 -33.04 -83.85
CA PRO A 77 -52.55 -32.81 -82.69
C PRO A 77 -53.18 -33.47 -81.46
N THR A 78 -52.41 -34.26 -80.71
CA THR A 78 -52.85 -34.81 -79.43
C THR A 78 -52.23 -34.03 -78.27
N SER A 79 -52.50 -34.46 -77.03
CA SER A 79 -52.00 -33.79 -75.82
C SER A 79 -50.49 -33.97 -75.55
N GLY A 80 -49.65 -34.37 -76.52
CA GLY A 80 -48.21 -34.62 -76.32
C GLY A 80 -47.42 -33.42 -75.76
N ASP A 81 -47.58 -32.23 -76.34
CA ASP A 81 -46.97 -30.99 -75.85
C ASP A 81 -47.57 -30.57 -74.49
N PHE A 82 -48.86 -30.80 -74.29
CA PHE A 82 -49.54 -30.56 -73.02
C PHE A 82 -48.99 -31.48 -71.91
N ASN A 83 -48.75 -32.76 -72.20
CA ASN A 83 -48.17 -33.72 -71.27
C ASN A 83 -46.74 -33.33 -70.90
N SER A 84 -45.94 -32.89 -71.87
CA SER A 84 -44.57 -32.40 -71.63
C SER A 84 -44.57 -31.14 -70.74
N ALA A 85 -45.46 -30.18 -71.01
CA ALA A 85 -45.63 -29.00 -70.18
C ALA A 85 -46.13 -29.33 -68.76
N VAL A 86 -47.06 -30.29 -68.63
CA VAL A 86 -47.55 -30.78 -67.34
C VAL A 86 -46.46 -31.47 -66.54
N ILE A 87 -45.58 -32.25 -67.19
CA ILE A 87 -44.42 -32.88 -66.53
C ILE A 87 -43.43 -31.82 -66.04
N ALA A 88 -43.09 -30.82 -66.87
CA ALA A 88 -42.21 -29.72 -66.47
C ALA A 88 -42.79 -28.92 -65.28
N LEU A 89 -44.09 -28.62 -65.32
CA LEU A 89 -44.78 -27.92 -64.22
C LEU A 89 -44.84 -28.78 -62.94
N LYS A 90 -45.06 -30.09 -63.06
CA LYS A 90 -45.01 -31.01 -61.92
C LYS A 90 -43.61 -31.05 -61.30
N ASN A 91 -42.56 -31.15 -62.12
CA ASN A 91 -41.18 -31.14 -61.63
C ASN A 91 -40.83 -29.82 -60.95
N ALA A 92 -41.22 -28.68 -61.54
CA ALA A 92 -41.04 -27.37 -60.93
C ALA A 92 -41.80 -27.24 -59.59
N ASN A 93 -43.06 -27.68 -59.53
CA ASN A 93 -43.84 -27.69 -58.29
C ASN A 93 -43.23 -28.61 -57.23
N THR A 94 -42.75 -29.80 -57.60
CA THR A 94 -42.08 -30.71 -56.68
C THR A 94 -40.81 -30.08 -56.11
N MET A 95 -39.94 -29.52 -56.97
CA MET A 95 -38.73 -28.83 -56.54
C MET A 95 -39.03 -27.65 -55.60
N VAL A 96 -40.02 -26.82 -55.94
CA VAL A 96 -40.45 -25.69 -55.09
C VAL A 96 -40.98 -26.21 -53.75
N ASN A 97 -41.84 -27.23 -53.75
CA ASN A 97 -42.40 -27.78 -52.52
C ASN A 97 -41.34 -28.44 -51.63
N ASP A 98 -40.37 -29.13 -52.22
CA ASP A 98 -39.25 -29.76 -51.50
C ASP A 98 -38.31 -28.70 -50.90
N ASN A 99 -37.96 -27.66 -51.65
CA ASN A 99 -37.17 -26.54 -51.13
C ASN A 99 -37.92 -25.72 -50.07
N VAL A 100 -39.24 -25.56 -50.19
CA VAL A 100 -40.07 -24.93 -49.14
C VAL A 100 -40.05 -25.78 -47.86
N ARG A 101 -40.13 -27.11 -47.97
CA ARG A 101 -39.98 -28.02 -46.82
C ARG A 101 -38.59 -27.93 -46.22
N ALA A 102 -37.54 -27.91 -47.05
CA ALA A 102 -36.16 -27.72 -46.60
C ALA A 102 -35.96 -26.38 -45.89
N MET A 103 -36.65 -25.32 -46.30
CA MET A 103 -36.63 -24.01 -45.62
C MET A 103 -37.33 -24.03 -44.26
N VAL A 104 -38.47 -24.73 -44.14
CA VAL A 104 -39.13 -24.95 -42.83
C VAL A 104 -38.22 -25.77 -41.91
N ASP A 105 -37.62 -26.83 -42.44
CA ASP A 105 -36.68 -27.68 -41.70
C ASP A 105 -35.41 -26.90 -41.30
N TRP A 106 -34.92 -26.01 -42.17
CA TRP A 106 -33.78 -25.13 -41.88
C TRP A 106 -34.01 -24.26 -40.63
N GLN A 107 -35.23 -23.76 -40.44
CA GLN A 107 -35.58 -22.92 -39.28
C GLN A 107 -35.87 -23.73 -38.01
N THR A 108 -36.35 -24.97 -38.15
CA THR A 108 -36.96 -25.71 -37.03
C THR A 108 -36.18 -26.93 -36.55
N LYS A 109 -35.35 -27.55 -37.39
CA LYS A 109 -34.59 -28.77 -37.06
C LYS A 109 -33.12 -28.48 -36.74
N MET A 110 -32.46 -29.40 -36.04
CA MET A 110 -31.00 -29.43 -35.81
C MET A 110 -30.28 -30.11 -36.99
N GLY A 111 -28.98 -29.85 -37.15
CA GLY A 111 -28.14 -30.44 -38.20
C GLY A 111 -28.07 -29.59 -39.48
N ALA A 112 -28.23 -30.22 -40.64
CA ALA A 112 -28.13 -29.59 -41.96
C ALA A 112 -29.33 -29.95 -42.86
N VAL A 113 -29.66 -29.07 -43.80
CA VAL A 113 -30.66 -29.31 -44.85
C VAL A 113 -30.04 -29.15 -46.24
N GLN A 114 -30.72 -29.69 -47.24
CA GLN A 114 -30.30 -29.64 -48.63
C GLN A 114 -31.28 -28.83 -49.47
N PHE A 115 -30.75 -27.92 -50.29
CA PHE A 115 -31.50 -27.19 -51.30
C PHE A 115 -31.05 -27.65 -52.68
N THR A 116 -32.01 -27.86 -53.59
CA THR A 116 -31.72 -28.24 -54.97
C THR A 116 -32.00 -27.05 -55.89
N ASP A 117 -31.03 -26.69 -56.73
CA ASP A 117 -31.22 -25.63 -57.73
C ASP A 117 -31.98 -26.13 -58.98
N LEU A 118 -32.19 -25.22 -59.94
CA LEU A 118 -32.91 -25.49 -61.19
C LEU A 118 -32.20 -26.51 -62.09
N ASP A 119 -30.88 -26.68 -61.93
CA ASP A 119 -30.06 -27.60 -62.72
C ASP A 119 -29.89 -28.96 -62.02
N GLY A 120 -30.50 -29.13 -60.84
CA GLY A 120 -30.44 -30.36 -60.04
C GLY A 120 -29.24 -30.45 -59.10
N ASN A 121 -28.45 -29.39 -58.93
CA ASN A 121 -27.32 -29.38 -58.00
C ASN A 121 -27.81 -29.19 -56.56
N ILE A 122 -27.18 -29.92 -55.64
CA ILE A 122 -27.54 -29.91 -54.21
C ILE A 122 -26.56 -29.04 -53.42
N GLN A 123 -27.08 -28.10 -52.65
CA GLN A 123 -26.32 -27.34 -51.64
C GLN A 123 -26.74 -27.77 -50.24
N THR A 124 -25.76 -28.13 -49.41
CA THR A 124 -25.98 -28.47 -48.00
C THR A 124 -25.65 -27.26 -47.12
N VAL A 125 -26.60 -26.82 -46.30
CA VAL A 125 -26.42 -25.70 -45.37
C VAL A 125 -26.79 -26.11 -43.94
N LYS A 126 -26.06 -25.56 -42.96
CA LYS A 126 -26.40 -25.75 -41.55
C LYS A 126 -27.76 -25.10 -41.25
N THR A 127 -28.56 -25.77 -40.45
CA THR A 127 -29.83 -25.24 -39.93
C THR A 127 -29.59 -24.05 -38.98
N LEU A 128 -30.59 -23.19 -38.83
CA LEU A 128 -30.54 -22.06 -37.91
C LEU A 128 -30.34 -22.53 -36.46
N ARG A 129 -30.97 -23.64 -36.08
CA ARG A 129 -30.83 -24.21 -34.73
C ARG A 129 -29.43 -24.75 -34.48
N GLU A 130 -28.80 -25.40 -35.47
CA GLU A 130 -27.41 -25.86 -35.37
C GLU A 130 -26.46 -24.68 -35.18
N MET A 131 -26.58 -23.64 -36.01
CA MET A 131 -25.72 -22.46 -35.90
C MET A 131 -25.90 -21.74 -34.55
N GLN A 132 -27.14 -21.63 -34.06
CA GLN A 132 -27.40 -21.07 -32.73
C GLN A 132 -26.76 -21.93 -31.63
N SER A 133 -26.89 -23.26 -31.71
CA SER A 133 -26.28 -24.18 -30.75
C SER A 133 -24.75 -24.08 -30.75
N GLU A 134 -24.12 -23.95 -31.91
CA GLU A 134 -22.67 -23.75 -32.04
C GLU A 134 -22.23 -22.42 -31.40
N ILE A 135 -22.99 -21.34 -31.63
CA ILE A 135 -22.73 -20.02 -31.02
C ILE A 135 -22.89 -20.09 -29.50
N ASP A 136 -23.98 -20.69 -29.00
CA ASP A 136 -24.25 -20.83 -27.57
C ASP A 136 -23.20 -21.72 -26.88
N SER A 137 -22.70 -22.74 -27.58
CA SER A 137 -21.63 -23.62 -27.05
C SER A 137 -20.27 -22.91 -27.01
N ALA A 138 -19.97 -22.08 -28.02
CA ALA A 138 -18.72 -21.33 -28.08
C ALA A 138 -18.71 -20.12 -27.11
N ASN A 139 -19.87 -19.53 -26.84
CA ASN A 139 -20.02 -18.35 -26.00
C ASN A 139 -21.25 -18.50 -25.08
N PRO A 140 -21.22 -19.41 -24.08
CA PRO A 140 -22.38 -19.71 -23.24
C PRO A 140 -22.83 -18.55 -22.35
N TYR A 141 -21.93 -17.59 -22.09
CA TYR A 141 -22.16 -16.42 -21.26
C TYR A 141 -21.65 -15.14 -21.96
N PRO A 142 -22.33 -14.65 -23.02
CA PRO A 142 -21.86 -13.51 -23.82
C PRO A 142 -21.84 -12.18 -23.07
N TRP A 143 -22.52 -12.13 -21.93
CA TRP A 143 -22.58 -10.98 -21.02
C TRP A 143 -21.43 -10.95 -20.00
N ALA A 144 -20.68 -12.05 -19.84
CA ALA A 144 -19.58 -12.12 -18.91
C ALA A 144 -18.26 -11.79 -19.60
N MET A 145 -17.38 -11.07 -18.88
CA MET A 145 -16.02 -10.83 -19.33
C MET A 145 -15.27 -12.15 -19.49
N ARG A 146 -14.58 -12.32 -20.62
CA ARG A 146 -13.74 -13.51 -20.86
C ARG A 146 -12.37 -13.30 -20.23
N LYS A 147 -11.70 -14.39 -19.83
CA LYS A 147 -10.35 -14.33 -19.25
C LYS A 147 -9.36 -13.53 -20.09
N VAL A 148 -9.39 -13.69 -21.41
CA VAL A 148 -8.50 -12.96 -22.33
C VAL A 148 -8.74 -11.44 -22.29
N GLU A 149 -10.00 -11.02 -22.18
CA GLU A 149 -10.36 -9.61 -22.05
C GLU A 149 -9.94 -9.08 -20.67
N PHE A 150 -10.15 -9.87 -19.62
CA PHE A 150 -9.75 -9.53 -18.26
C PHE A 150 -8.23 -9.31 -18.15
N GLU A 151 -7.43 -10.25 -18.66
CA GLU A 151 -5.96 -10.14 -18.65
C GLU A 151 -5.48 -8.98 -19.53
N ALA A 152 -6.15 -8.67 -20.64
CA ALA A 152 -5.84 -7.47 -21.43
C ALA A 152 -6.04 -6.18 -20.62
N ARG A 153 -7.13 -6.07 -19.86
CA ARG A 153 -7.39 -4.91 -18.97
C ARG A 153 -6.38 -4.84 -17.83
N ARG A 154 -6.03 -5.99 -17.25
CA ARG A 154 -4.98 -6.08 -16.23
C ARG A 154 -3.63 -5.60 -16.78
N GLN A 155 -3.26 -6.03 -17.98
CA GLN A 155 -2.02 -5.60 -18.64
C GLN A 155 -2.02 -4.10 -18.95
N GLN A 156 -3.14 -3.54 -19.41
CA GLN A 156 -3.28 -2.09 -19.57
C GLN A 156 -3.07 -1.33 -18.26
N ASN A 157 -3.57 -1.85 -17.13
CA ASN A 157 -3.33 -1.24 -15.82
C ASN A 157 -1.84 -1.32 -15.41
N ILE A 158 -1.18 -2.45 -15.69
CA ILE A 158 0.26 -2.62 -15.44
C ILE A 158 1.08 -1.59 -16.22
N GLU A 159 0.70 -1.28 -17.46
CA GLU A 159 1.39 -0.27 -18.29
C GLU A 159 1.00 1.17 -17.90
N LYS A 160 -0.23 1.36 -17.41
CA LYS A 160 -0.74 2.66 -16.99
C LYS A 160 -0.08 3.15 -15.70
N PHE A 161 0.04 2.29 -14.70
CA PHE A 161 0.52 2.64 -13.36
C PHE A 161 2.03 2.39 -13.20
N ALA A 162 2.67 3.12 -12.29
CA ALA A 162 4.09 2.97 -11.99
C ALA A 162 4.39 1.74 -11.12
N ALA A 163 3.44 1.36 -10.26
CA ALA A 163 3.53 0.25 -9.32
C ALA A 163 2.14 -0.14 -8.80
N SER A 164 2.08 -1.22 -8.01
CA SER A 164 0.94 -1.49 -7.13
C SER A 164 0.86 -0.43 -6.04
N GLY A 165 -0.35 -0.03 -5.66
CA GLY A 165 -0.57 1.05 -4.69
C GLY A 165 -1.96 1.67 -4.81
N PHE A 166 -2.10 2.92 -4.37
CA PHE A 166 -3.36 3.65 -4.36
C PHE A 166 -3.54 4.46 -5.65
N VAL A 167 -4.60 4.17 -6.41
CA VAL A 167 -5.01 4.96 -7.58
C VAL A 167 -5.76 6.22 -7.14
N HIS A 168 -6.57 6.06 -6.10
CA HIS A 168 -7.26 7.12 -5.38
C HIS A 168 -7.17 6.82 -3.89
N PHE A 169 -6.76 7.80 -3.10
CA PHE A 169 -6.71 7.65 -1.63
C PHE A 169 -8.08 7.64 -0.96
N GLY A 170 -9.11 8.20 -1.62
CA GLY A 170 -10.39 8.50 -0.98
C GLY A 170 -10.39 9.88 -0.32
N LYS A 171 -11.57 10.40 0.01
CA LYS A 171 -11.73 11.58 0.88
C LYS A 171 -11.46 11.17 2.34
N HIS A 172 -11.23 12.13 3.22
CA HIS A 172 -11.02 11.87 4.65
C HIS A 172 -11.97 12.71 5.51
N TYR A 173 -12.05 12.38 6.80
CA TYR A 173 -12.81 13.17 7.76
C TYR A 173 -11.90 14.16 8.48
N GLU A 174 -12.43 15.35 8.75
CA GLU A 174 -11.80 16.34 9.62
C GLU A 174 -12.87 16.97 10.51
N GLY A 175 -12.64 16.92 11.82
CA GLY A 175 -13.59 17.38 12.83
C GLY A 175 -13.02 17.31 14.24
N ALA A 176 -13.87 17.52 15.25
CA ALA A 176 -13.43 17.53 16.65
C ALA A 176 -12.91 16.17 17.14
N GLU A 177 -13.44 15.07 16.60
CA GLU A 177 -13.06 13.69 16.97
C GLU A 177 -12.26 12.99 15.88
N GLN A 178 -12.20 13.58 14.68
CA GLN A 178 -11.60 13.00 13.48
C GLN A 178 -10.36 13.81 13.09
N SER A 179 -9.22 13.14 13.09
CA SER A 179 -7.94 13.75 12.72
C SER A 179 -7.45 13.12 11.41
N PRO A 180 -7.30 13.90 10.33
CA PRO A 180 -6.68 13.37 9.12
C PRO A 180 -5.24 12.99 9.41
N ILE A 181 -4.87 11.76 9.05
CA ILE A 181 -3.46 11.31 9.07
C ILE A 181 -2.77 11.78 7.80
N ASN A 182 -3.46 11.62 6.68
CA ASN A 182 -3.07 12.01 5.34
C ASN A 182 -4.33 11.92 4.44
N GLN A 183 -4.22 12.26 3.16
CA GLN A 183 -5.30 12.10 2.19
C GLN A 183 -5.93 10.69 2.28
N GLY A 184 -7.25 10.66 2.45
CA GLY A 184 -8.03 9.43 2.52
C GLY A 184 -7.85 8.54 3.75
N LEU A 185 -7.08 8.92 4.77
CA LEU A 185 -6.92 8.12 6.00
C LEU A 185 -7.19 8.98 7.23
N THR A 186 -8.07 8.49 8.09
CA THR A 186 -8.54 9.23 9.26
C THR A 186 -8.43 8.40 10.53
N SER A 187 -7.89 9.03 11.57
CA SER A 187 -8.02 8.60 12.96
C SER A 187 -9.36 9.10 13.49
N TRP A 188 -10.11 8.24 14.20
CA TRP A 188 -11.36 8.63 14.85
C TRP A 188 -11.29 8.29 16.33
N GLN A 189 -11.09 9.31 17.15
CA GLN A 189 -10.77 9.18 18.57
C GLN A 189 -11.97 8.78 19.44
N THR A 190 -13.09 8.36 18.85
CA THR A 190 -14.25 7.78 19.55
C THR A 190 -14.53 6.33 19.12
N GLN A 191 -13.64 5.74 18.31
CA GLN A 191 -13.81 4.41 17.74
C GLN A 191 -12.64 3.51 18.14
N PRO A 192 -12.86 2.49 18.99
CA PRO A 192 -11.77 1.66 19.50
C PRO A 192 -11.23 0.73 18.40
N ASN A 193 -9.90 0.64 18.34
CA ASN A 193 -9.11 -0.26 17.50
C ASN A 193 -9.41 -0.14 16.00
N LYS A 194 -9.73 1.07 15.52
CA LYS A 194 -10.14 1.32 14.14
C LYS A 194 -9.42 2.50 13.50
N LEU A 195 -9.16 2.37 12.20
CA LEU A 195 -8.84 3.46 11.29
C LEU A 195 -9.86 3.48 10.14
N TYR A 196 -10.02 4.64 9.52
CA TYR A 196 -10.99 4.85 8.44
C TYR A 196 -10.27 5.21 7.15
N ILE A 197 -10.61 4.52 6.06
CA ILE A 197 -10.02 4.73 4.75
C ILE A 197 -11.08 5.15 3.73
N GLY A 198 -10.96 6.35 3.18
CA GLY A 198 -12.03 7.00 2.46
C GLY A 198 -13.10 7.58 3.38
N SER A 199 -14.13 8.18 2.78
CA SER A 199 -15.33 8.65 3.47
C SER A 199 -16.58 8.08 2.80
N ALA A 200 -17.66 7.93 3.57
CA ALA A 200 -19.00 7.75 3.03
C ALA A 200 -19.45 9.01 2.24
N ALA A 201 -20.61 8.98 1.58
CA ALA A 201 -21.10 10.06 0.72
C ALA A 201 -21.25 11.43 1.43
N THR A 202 -21.02 12.50 0.66
CA THR A 202 -20.99 13.96 0.99
C THR A 202 -21.54 14.41 2.36
N SER A 203 -20.66 14.92 3.22
CA SER A 203 -20.97 15.70 4.43
C SER A 203 -20.02 16.91 4.53
N SER A 204 -20.30 17.87 5.41
CA SER A 204 -19.44 19.05 5.64
C SER A 204 -18.09 18.73 6.28
N THR A 205 -17.96 17.56 6.92
CA THR A 205 -16.72 17.09 7.54
C THR A 205 -15.85 16.27 6.59
N HIS A 206 -16.30 16.02 5.34
CA HIS A 206 -15.51 15.35 4.33
C HIS A 206 -14.56 16.34 3.65
N LYS A 207 -13.27 16.03 3.70
CA LYS A 207 -12.16 16.85 3.18
C LYS A 207 -11.24 16.03 2.29
N GLY A 208 -10.23 16.69 1.74
CA GLY A 208 -9.23 16.11 0.86
C GLY A 208 -9.54 16.27 -0.63
N ASP A 209 -8.52 16.05 -1.45
CA ASP A 209 -8.50 16.41 -2.87
C ASP A 209 -8.80 15.22 -3.78
N SER A 210 -8.93 14.02 -3.20
CA SER A 210 -9.24 12.81 -3.96
C SER A 210 -10.55 12.93 -4.75
N LEU A 211 -10.56 12.52 -6.01
CA LEU A 211 -11.73 12.58 -6.89
C LEU A 211 -12.82 11.55 -6.52
N SER A 212 -12.49 10.57 -5.68
CA SER A 212 -13.41 9.55 -5.18
C SER A 212 -13.58 9.68 -3.66
N PRO A 213 -14.78 9.46 -3.11
CA PRO A 213 -14.99 9.35 -1.67
C PRO A 213 -14.28 8.13 -1.07
N PHE A 214 -14.33 6.98 -1.73
CA PHE A 214 -13.66 5.75 -1.28
C PHE A 214 -12.31 5.54 -1.97
N ALA A 215 -11.40 4.85 -1.29
CA ALA A 215 -10.11 4.51 -1.85
C ALA A 215 -10.22 3.50 -3.01
N THR A 216 -9.26 3.53 -3.91
CA THR A 216 -9.09 2.54 -4.98
C THR A 216 -7.64 2.10 -5.01
N VAL A 217 -7.41 0.80 -4.96
CA VAL A 217 -6.07 0.21 -5.06
C VAL A 217 -5.90 -0.50 -6.40
N THR A 218 -4.66 -0.60 -6.87
CA THR A 218 -4.25 -1.53 -7.92
C THR A 218 -3.19 -2.46 -7.35
N ILE A 219 -3.43 -3.76 -7.39
CA ILE A 219 -2.51 -4.78 -6.89
C ILE A 219 -2.25 -5.75 -8.04
N ALA A 220 -1.01 -5.86 -8.50
CA ALA A 220 -0.63 -6.67 -9.66
C ALA A 220 -1.52 -6.43 -10.91
N GLY A 221 -1.92 -5.17 -11.14
CA GLY A 221 -2.78 -4.74 -12.25
C GLY A 221 -4.30 -4.87 -12.01
N ILE A 222 -4.72 -5.48 -10.90
CA ILE A 222 -6.13 -5.62 -10.54
C ILE A 222 -6.58 -4.38 -9.76
N ALA A 223 -7.50 -3.61 -10.35
CA ALA A 223 -8.07 -2.44 -9.70
C ALA A 223 -9.26 -2.83 -8.82
N THR A 224 -9.27 -2.37 -7.56
CA THR A 224 -10.31 -2.69 -6.58
C THR A 224 -10.76 -1.44 -5.84
N TYR A 225 -12.07 -1.22 -5.82
CA TYR A 225 -12.70 -0.14 -5.09
C TYR A 225 -12.93 -0.55 -3.64
N LEU A 226 -12.29 0.12 -2.69
CA LEU A 226 -12.31 -0.19 -1.26
C LEU A 226 -13.52 0.47 -0.57
N ALA A 227 -14.73 0.16 -1.02
CA ALA A 227 -15.97 0.71 -0.46
C ALA A 227 -16.67 -0.27 0.47
N HIS A 228 -17.19 0.24 1.59
CA HIS A 228 -17.96 -0.53 2.57
C HIS A 228 -17.20 -1.74 3.14
N THR A 229 -15.87 -1.66 3.26
CA THR A 229 -15.08 -2.76 3.82
C THR A 229 -15.21 -2.78 5.33
N GLY A 230 -15.74 -3.86 5.89
CA GLY A 230 -15.92 -4.04 7.33
C GLY A 230 -17.03 -3.20 7.98
N ASP A 231 -17.69 -2.28 7.25
CA ASP A 231 -18.81 -1.47 7.72
C ASP A 231 -19.79 -1.11 6.58
N ALA A 232 -21.08 -0.99 6.88
CA ALA A 232 -22.13 -0.77 5.87
C ALA A 232 -22.12 0.65 5.28
N VAL A 233 -21.52 1.62 5.98
CA VAL A 233 -21.45 3.03 5.60
C VAL A 233 -20.01 3.40 5.27
N TYR A 234 -19.08 2.96 6.11
CA TYR A 234 -17.68 3.35 6.04
C TYR A 234 -16.79 2.23 5.50
N SER A 235 -15.54 2.58 5.23
CA SER A 235 -14.47 1.61 5.00
C SER A 235 -13.52 1.65 6.19
N VAL A 236 -13.47 0.56 6.93
CA VAL A 236 -12.83 0.47 8.25
C VAL A 236 -11.70 -0.54 8.21
N ILE A 237 -10.55 -0.12 8.74
CA ILE A 237 -9.42 -0.98 9.09
C ILE A 237 -9.58 -1.33 10.56
N LYS A 238 -9.76 -2.62 10.85
CA LYS A 238 -9.82 -3.11 12.24
C LYS A 238 -8.44 -3.59 12.67
N LEU A 239 -8.07 -3.29 13.91
CA LEU A 239 -6.79 -3.66 14.49
C LEU A 239 -6.98 -4.60 15.68
N PRO A 240 -5.98 -5.43 15.99
CA PRO A 240 -6.00 -6.26 17.20
C PRO A 240 -6.17 -5.41 18.47
N PRO A 241 -6.76 -5.97 19.53
CA PRO A 241 -6.76 -5.35 20.86
C PRO A 241 -5.34 -4.99 21.33
N ALA A 242 -5.24 -3.97 22.19
CA ALA A 242 -3.98 -3.58 22.83
C ALA A 242 -3.44 -4.70 23.73
N GLU A 243 -2.13 -4.65 24.02
CA GLU A 243 -1.51 -5.60 24.95
C GLU A 243 -1.93 -5.33 26.39
N ASP A 244 -2.16 -6.41 27.13
CA ASP A 244 -2.58 -6.43 28.53
C ASP A 244 -1.46 -6.90 29.48
N GLY A 245 -0.24 -7.09 28.94
CA GLY A 245 0.91 -7.61 29.69
C GLY A 245 0.90 -9.12 29.91
N THR A 246 -0.06 -9.87 29.33
CA THR A 246 -0.13 -11.34 29.49
C THR A 246 0.66 -12.13 28.45
N ARG A 247 1.20 -11.48 27.42
CA ARG A 247 1.88 -12.14 26.30
C ARG A 247 3.38 -11.94 26.36
N THR A 248 4.14 -13.03 26.23
CA THR A 248 5.59 -12.98 26.03
C THR A 248 5.96 -13.32 24.59
N TYR A 249 7.11 -12.81 24.14
CA TYR A 249 7.73 -13.10 22.86
C TYR A 249 9.21 -13.39 23.06
N ASP A 250 9.67 -14.51 22.51
CA ASP A 250 11.07 -14.90 22.49
C ASP A 250 11.70 -14.52 21.15
N SER A 251 12.66 -13.58 21.18
CA SER A 251 13.32 -13.08 19.98
C SER A 251 14.26 -14.08 19.31
N GLU A 252 14.71 -15.12 20.01
CA GLU A 252 15.60 -16.15 19.47
C GLU A 252 14.81 -17.26 18.77
N THR A 253 13.64 -17.62 19.30
CA THR A 253 12.81 -18.70 18.75
C THR A 253 11.65 -18.21 17.88
N GLY A 254 11.25 -16.95 18.05
CA GLY A 254 10.07 -16.33 17.42
C GLY A 254 8.74 -16.77 18.02
N VAL A 255 8.75 -17.48 19.15
CA VAL A 255 7.52 -18.01 19.77
C VAL A 255 6.84 -16.94 20.62
N SER A 256 5.53 -16.82 20.46
CA SER A 256 4.67 -16.01 21.34
C SER A 256 3.82 -16.92 22.23
N VAL A 257 3.76 -16.62 23.53
CA VAL A 257 2.96 -17.37 24.51
C VAL A 257 2.06 -16.41 25.28
N ARG A 258 0.77 -16.77 25.43
CA ARG A 258 -0.16 -16.04 26.31
C ARG A 258 -0.28 -16.76 27.65
N HIS A 259 -0.07 -16.01 28.72
CA HIS A 259 -0.16 -16.47 30.11
C HIS A 259 -1.50 -16.09 30.73
N ALA A 260 -1.84 -16.69 31.88
CA ALA A 260 -3.11 -16.41 32.54
C ALA A 260 -3.17 -15.02 33.19
N THR A 261 -2.03 -14.47 33.60
CA THR A 261 -1.92 -13.16 34.25
C THR A 261 -0.63 -12.45 33.86
N PRO A 262 -0.56 -11.10 33.97
CA PRO A 262 0.68 -10.37 33.75
C PRO A 262 1.81 -10.82 34.69
N ALA A 263 1.51 -11.09 35.96
CA ALA A 263 2.50 -11.56 36.92
C ALA A 263 3.23 -12.85 36.47
N ILE A 264 2.51 -13.80 35.88
CA ILE A 264 3.10 -15.04 35.35
C ILE A 264 3.94 -14.74 34.11
N ALA A 265 3.46 -13.86 33.22
CA ALA A 265 4.19 -13.46 32.03
C ALA A 265 5.55 -12.82 32.39
N PHE A 266 5.57 -11.85 33.30
CA PHE A 266 6.79 -11.20 33.77
C PHE A 266 7.74 -12.17 34.50
N ALA A 267 7.20 -13.11 35.29
CA ALA A 267 8.01 -14.15 35.94
C ALA A 267 8.65 -15.14 34.95
N SER A 268 8.17 -15.19 33.70
CA SER A 268 8.71 -16.06 32.65
C SER A 268 9.74 -15.38 31.74
N GLU A 269 10.08 -14.11 31.99
CA GLU A 269 11.06 -13.41 31.18
C GLU A 269 12.46 -14.04 31.27
N THR A 270 13.16 -14.02 30.14
CA THR A 270 14.58 -14.38 30.02
C THR A 270 15.33 -13.24 29.33
N ALA A 271 16.56 -13.49 28.86
CA ALA A 271 17.30 -12.52 28.04
C ALA A 271 16.59 -12.25 26.70
N THR A 272 15.95 -13.27 26.10
CA THR A 272 15.32 -13.21 24.77
C THR A 272 13.79 -13.24 24.84
N ASN A 273 13.21 -13.87 25.87
CA ASN A 273 11.76 -13.89 26.11
C ASN A 273 11.35 -12.69 26.95
N LYS A 274 10.58 -11.77 26.36
CA LYS A 274 10.13 -10.53 27.01
C LYS A 274 8.61 -10.37 26.92
N VAL A 275 8.01 -9.78 27.95
CA VAL A 275 6.60 -9.37 27.92
C VAL A 275 6.43 -8.28 26.86
N VAL A 276 5.37 -8.40 26.06
CA VAL A 276 5.11 -7.43 24.99
C VAL A 276 4.39 -6.20 25.57
N THR A 277 5.04 -5.05 25.51
CA THR A 277 4.58 -3.79 26.12
C THR A 277 4.55 -2.61 25.14
N ASP A 278 5.38 -2.64 24.10
CA ASP A 278 5.59 -1.58 23.11
C ASP A 278 5.48 -2.15 21.69
N ARG A 279 4.32 -2.77 21.43
CA ARG A 279 3.98 -3.45 20.18
C ARG A 279 3.74 -2.46 19.04
N VAL A 280 4.16 -2.85 17.83
CA VAL A 280 3.83 -2.14 16.59
C VAL A 280 3.02 -3.04 15.66
N ASP A 281 1.82 -2.61 15.29
CA ASP A 281 0.92 -3.33 14.39
C ASP A 281 1.19 -2.95 12.92
N MET A 282 0.98 -3.89 12.00
CA MET A 282 1.05 -3.65 10.55
C MET A 282 -0.29 -3.97 9.91
N TRP A 283 -0.65 -3.25 8.85
CA TRP A 283 -1.88 -3.51 8.10
C TRP A 283 -1.68 -3.34 6.58
N GLY A 284 -2.57 -3.98 5.82
CA GLY A 284 -2.53 -3.95 4.36
C GLY A 284 -3.67 -4.71 3.70
N PHE A 285 -3.56 -4.90 2.39
CA PHE A 285 -4.55 -5.60 1.57
C PHE A 285 -3.95 -6.83 0.89
N GLU A 286 -4.63 -7.97 1.04
CA GLU A 286 -4.28 -9.22 0.38
C GLU A 286 -5.17 -9.42 -0.85
N LEU A 287 -4.56 -9.57 -2.03
CA LEU A 287 -5.22 -9.93 -3.28
C LEU A 287 -5.04 -11.43 -3.52
N PHE A 288 -6.09 -12.11 -3.95
CA PHE A 288 -6.02 -13.51 -4.35
C PHE A 288 -7.11 -13.86 -5.38
N LEU A 289 -6.84 -14.88 -6.20
CA LEU A 289 -7.80 -15.43 -7.17
C LEU A 289 -8.54 -16.63 -6.59
N ARG A 290 -9.85 -16.70 -6.82
CA ARG A 290 -10.67 -17.86 -6.45
C ARG A 290 -11.63 -18.27 -7.55
N GLU A 291 -11.90 -19.57 -7.60
CA GLU A 291 -12.96 -20.17 -8.41
C GLU A 291 -14.31 -19.97 -7.70
N ILE A 292 -15.36 -19.69 -8.46
CA ILE A 292 -16.74 -19.68 -7.95
C ILE A 292 -17.34 -21.07 -8.21
N ASN A 293 -17.72 -21.79 -7.16
CA ASN A 293 -18.24 -23.16 -7.26
C ASN A 293 -19.35 -23.42 -6.22
N GLU A 294 -19.74 -24.67 -6.01
CA GLU A 294 -20.82 -25.02 -5.07
C GLU A 294 -20.40 -24.88 -3.60
N ASP A 295 -19.11 -25.14 -3.30
CA ASP A 295 -18.53 -25.06 -1.95
C ASP A 295 -18.13 -23.63 -1.56
N ASP A 296 -17.82 -22.79 -2.54
CA ASP A 296 -17.58 -21.33 -2.41
C ASP A 296 -18.46 -20.54 -3.39
N PRO A 297 -19.79 -20.47 -3.14
CA PRO A 297 -20.76 -19.97 -4.13
C PRO A 297 -20.94 -18.47 -4.09
N PHE A 298 -20.45 -17.76 -3.08
CA PHE A 298 -20.72 -16.33 -2.94
C PHE A 298 -19.86 -15.51 -3.89
N VAL A 299 -20.40 -14.40 -4.41
CA VAL A 299 -19.65 -13.32 -5.08
C VAL A 299 -19.83 -12.01 -4.35
N TYR A 300 -18.78 -11.20 -4.33
CA TYR A 300 -18.72 -9.99 -3.51
C TYR A 300 -18.59 -8.73 -4.36
N ALA A 301 -19.18 -7.64 -3.89
CA ALA A 301 -19.08 -6.35 -4.57
C ALA A 301 -17.61 -5.91 -4.66
N ASN A 302 -17.16 -5.53 -5.86
CA ASN A 302 -15.78 -5.18 -6.17
C ASN A 302 -14.73 -6.27 -5.90
N GLY A 303 -15.13 -7.51 -5.60
CA GLY A 303 -14.24 -8.55 -5.10
C GLY A 303 -13.85 -8.39 -3.62
N LEU A 304 -14.53 -7.54 -2.85
CA LEU A 304 -14.24 -7.35 -1.43
C LEU A 304 -14.97 -8.38 -0.57
N ILE A 305 -14.29 -9.43 -0.11
CA ILE A 305 -14.93 -10.47 0.70
C ILE A 305 -15.49 -9.91 2.03
N GLN A 306 -14.90 -8.83 2.55
CA GLN A 306 -15.34 -8.14 3.77
C GLN A 306 -16.38 -7.04 3.51
N SER A 307 -16.94 -6.95 2.30
CA SER A 307 -17.92 -5.91 1.98
C SER A 307 -19.17 -6.06 2.84
N ARG A 308 -19.68 -4.93 3.32
CA ARG A 308 -20.98 -4.83 4.00
C ARG A 308 -22.02 -4.10 3.14
N ALA A 309 -21.73 -3.89 1.86
CA ALA A 309 -22.65 -3.23 0.93
C ALA A 309 -23.99 -3.99 0.86
N ALA A 310 -25.10 -3.25 0.89
CA ALA A 310 -26.45 -3.84 0.91
C ALA A 310 -26.88 -4.47 -0.44
N ASN A 311 -26.21 -4.10 -1.54
CA ASN A 311 -26.45 -4.66 -2.85
C ASN A 311 -25.16 -4.68 -3.71
N ILE A 312 -25.14 -5.54 -4.72
CA ILE A 312 -24.16 -5.59 -5.80
C ILE A 312 -24.91 -5.41 -7.12
N CYS A 313 -24.68 -4.30 -7.82
CA CYS A 313 -25.36 -4.00 -9.09
C CYS A 313 -26.89 -4.07 -9.00
N GLY A 314 -27.48 -3.59 -7.88
CA GLY A 314 -28.92 -3.63 -7.63
C GLY A 314 -29.45 -4.97 -7.09
N VAL A 315 -28.62 -6.01 -7.00
CA VAL A 315 -28.97 -7.30 -6.40
C VAL A 315 -28.68 -7.26 -4.90
N ALA A 316 -29.69 -7.50 -4.06
CA ALA A 316 -29.53 -7.50 -2.62
C ALA A 316 -28.49 -8.54 -2.16
N THR A 317 -27.61 -8.16 -1.25
CA THR A 317 -26.62 -9.07 -0.65
C THR A 317 -27.13 -9.65 0.66
N VAL A 318 -26.66 -10.84 0.99
CA VAL A 318 -26.86 -11.50 2.29
C VAL A 318 -25.51 -11.80 2.92
N GLU A 319 -25.49 -12.00 4.24
CA GLU A 319 -24.26 -12.44 4.91
C GLU A 319 -23.85 -13.82 4.39
N ASP A 320 -22.57 -13.96 4.07
CA ASP A 320 -22.01 -15.24 3.68
C ASP A 320 -21.79 -16.08 4.94
N ALA A 321 -22.65 -17.06 5.13
CA ALA A 321 -22.55 -18.07 6.19
C ALA A 321 -21.99 -19.42 5.69
N ALA A 322 -21.64 -19.54 4.40
CA ALA A 322 -21.01 -20.74 3.85
C ALA A 322 -19.57 -20.86 4.32
N ARG A 323 -18.88 -19.73 4.52
CA ARG A 323 -17.51 -19.67 5.03
C ARG A 323 -17.49 -19.28 6.52
N PRO A 324 -16.55 -19.82 7.33
CA PRO A 324 -16.37 -19.45 8.72
C PRO A 324 -15.94 -17.98 8.87
N ILE A 325 -16.15 -17.41 10.06
CA ILE A 325 -15.85 -15.98 10.32
C ILE A 325 -14.37 -15.64 10.08
N THR A 326 -13.48 -16.60 10.32
CA THR A 326 -12.02 -16.49 10.14
C THR A 326 -11.59 -16.21 8.71
N TYR A 327 -12.44 -16.52 7.72
CA TYR A 327 -12.18 -16.21 6.32
C TYR A 327 -12.22 -14.70 6.06
N PHE A 328 -13.06 -13.99 6.83
CA PHE A 328 -13.33 -12.56 6.72
C PHE A 328 -12.62 -11.71 7.78
N SER A 329 -11.94 -12.31 8.76
CA SER A 329 -11.30 -11.60 9.86
C SER A 329 -10.22 -10.64 9.37
N TRP A 330 -10.18 -9.42 9.92
CA TRP A 330 -9.05 -8.51 9.72
C TRP A 330 -7.78 -9.00 10.42
N TYR A 331 -7.92 -9.53 11.64
CA TYR A 331 -6.83 -10.06 12.44
C TYR A 331 -7.27 -11.34 13.15
N GLN A 332 -6.30 -12.09 13.70
CA GLN A 332 -6.60 -13.30 14.45
C GLN A 332 -7.41 -12.98 15.72
N GLY A 333 -8.65 -13.48 15.79
CA GLY A 333 -9.59 -13.21 16.88
C GLY A 333 -10.71 -12.21 16.52
N ASP A 334 -10.72 -11.64 15.32
CA ASP A 334 -11.84 -10.82 14.85
C ASP A 334 -13.04 -11.70 14.45
N ASP A 335 -14.13 -11.59 15.20
CA ASP A 335 -15.38 -12.33 15.03
C ASP A 335 -16.52 -11.50 14.41
N SER A 336 -16.21 -10.27 13.97
CA SER A 336 -17.22 -9.25 13.65
C SER A 336 -17.21 -8.79 12.18
N SER A 337 -16.33 -9.35 11.34
CA SER A 337 -16.09 -8.88 9.96
C SER A 337 -16.79 -9.68 8.88
N ARG A 338 -17.87 -10.41 9.19
CA ARG A 338 -18.58 -11.25 8.21
C ARG A 338 -18.97 -10.46 6.95
N GLY A 339 -18.55 -10.98 5.81
CA GLY A 339 -18.84 -10.42 4.49
C GLY A 339 -20.29 -10.59 4.06
N ARG A 340 -20.73 -9.73 3.15
CA ARG A 340 -22.00 -9.86 2.42
C ARG A 340 -21.74 -10.04 0.93
N GLY A 341 -22.48 -10.94 0.32
CA GLY A 341 -22.41 -11.20 -1.12
C GLY A 341 -23.71 -11.77 -1.67
N VAL A 342 -23.65 -12.26 -2.90
CA VAL A 342 -24.75 -12.97 -3.56
C VAL A 342 -24.31 -14.40 -3.79
N ASN A 343 -25.13 -15.37 -3.38
CA ASN A 343 -24.89 -16.77 -3.74
C ASN A 343 -25.11 -16.92 -5.26
N TRP A 344 -24.02 -17.11 -5.99
CA TRP A 344 -23.98 -17.19 -7.46
C TRP A 344 -24.81 -18.36 -8.00
N GLN A 345 -24.83 -19.48 -7.29
CA GLN A 345 -25.57 -20.67 -7.70
C GLN A 345 -27.09 -20.49 -7.53
N ALA A 346 -27.51 -19.75 -6.51
CA ALA A 346 -28.91 -19.43 -6.27
C ALA A 346 -29.41 -18.19 -7.04
N ALA A 347 -28.50 -17.37 -7.58
CA ALA A 347 -28.86 -16.17 -8.32
C ALA A 347 -29.58 -16.49 -9.63
N THR A 348 -30.57 -15.67 -9.99
CA THR A 348 -31.25 -15.76 -11.29
C THR A 348 -30.31 -15.32 -12.41
N ASP A 349 -30.60 -15.74 -13.65
CA ASP A 349 -29.77 -15.34 -14.79
C ASP A 349 -29.70 -13.82 -14.96
N ALA A 350 -30.81 -13.10 -14.74
CA ALA A 350 -30.83 -11.64 -14.76
C ALA A 350 -29.89 -11.03 -13.69
N GLN A 351 -29.82 -11.64 -12.51
CA GLN A 351 -28.90 -11.19 -11.44
C GLN A 351 -27.44 -11.48 -11.80
N ARG A 352 -27.12 -12.67 -12.32
CA ARG A 352 -25.77 -13.02 -12.78
C ARG A 352 -25.28 -12.10 -13.89
N ILE A 353 -26.16 -11.80 -14.86
CA ILE A 353 -25.90 -10.84 -15.94
C ILE A 353 -25.55 -9.47 -15.35
N ALA A 354 -26.38 -8.94 -14.46
CA ALA A 354 -26.14 -7.62 -13.86
C ALA A 354 -24.80 -7.55 -13.10
N ILE A 355 -24.43 -8.62 -12.39
CA ILE A 355 -23.21 -8.68 -11.59
C ILE A 355 -21.96 -8.80 -12.46
N ALA A 356 -21.90 -9.76 -13.38
CA ALA A 356 -20.67 -10.00 -14.17
C ALA A 356 -20.50 -9.05 -15.35
N SER A 357 -21.56 -8.39 -15.80
CA SER A 357 -21.43 -7.30 -16.80
C SER A 357 -20.71 -6.08 -16.22
N ASN A 358 -20.65 -5.94 -14.89
CA ASN A 358 -19.90 -4.86 -14.26
C ASN A 358 -18.43 -5.27 -14.04
N PRO A 359 -17.48 -4.69 -14.79
CA PRO A 359 -16.07 -5.04 -14.70
C PRO A 359 -15.45 -4.80 -13.32
N ASN A 360 -16.01 -3.90 -12.50
CA ASN A 360 -15.46 -3.58 -11.19
C ASN A 360 -15.58 -4.74 -10.21
N ASN A 361 -16.52 -5.66 -10.43
CA ASN A 361 -16.68 -6.87 -9.61
C ASN A 361 -15.56 -7.89 -9.82
N ASN A 362 -14.67 -7.67 -10.80
CA ASN A 362 -13.51 -8.50 -11.06
C ASN A 362 -13.82 -9.99 -11.28
N ILE A 363 -14.95 -10.27 -11.96
CA ILE A 363 -15.39 -11.62 -12.33
C ILE A 363 -15.09 -11.85 -13.81
N TYR A 364 -14.59 -13.03 -14.15
CA TYR A 364 -14.45 -13.46 -15.53
C TYR A 364 -14.80 -14.94 -15.70
N PHE A 365 -15.13 -15.33 -16.92
CA PHE A 365 -15.29 -16.72 -17.34
C PHE A 365 -14.04 -17.21 -18.06
N ASP A 366 -13.54 -18.38 -17.68
CA ASP A 366 -12.38 -19.03 -18.31
C ASP A 366 -12.85 -20.12 -19.28
N ASP A 367 -12.74 -19.84 -20.58
CA ASP A 367 -13.07 -20.76 -21.66
C ASP A 367 -12.36 -22.11 -21.55
N ALA A 368 -11.13 -22.13 -21.01
CA ALA A 368 -10.33 -23.35 -20.91
C ALA A 368 -10.83 -24.29 -19.81
N THR A 369 -11.41 -23.75 -18.74
CA THR A 369 -11.90 -24.55 -17.60
C THR A 369 -13.42 -24.69 -17.58
N GLY A 370 -14.14 -23.81 -18.29
CA GLY A 370 -15.60 -23.74 -18.26
C GLY A 370 -16.15 -23.14 -16.97
N LYS A 371 -15.34 -22.39 -16.22
CA LYS A 371 -15.68 -21.91 -14.87
C LYS A 371 -15.56 -20.40 -14.71
N PHE A 372 -16.27 -19.87 -13.73
CA PHE A 372 -16.16 -18.47 -13.30
C PHE A 372 -15.12 -18.31 -12.19
N TYR A 373 -14.40 -17.19 -12.25
CA TYR A 373 -13.43 -16.80 -11.22
C TYR A 373 -13.69 -15.36 -10.79
N GLN A 374 -13.36 -15.06 -9.55
CA GLN A 374 -13.34 -13.70 -9.03
C GLN A 374 -11.97 -13.39 -8.43
N TRP A 375 -11.36 -12.28 -8.83
CA TRP A 375 -10.25 -11.71 -8.07
C TRP A 375 -10.80 -11.03 -6.82
N CYS A 376 -10.29 -11.42 -5.66
CA CYS A 376 -10.76 -10.97 -4.37
C CYS A 376 -9.69 -10.24 -3.60
N VAL A 377 -10.11 -9.22 -2.85
CA VAL A 377 -9.27 -8.46 -1.93
C VAL A 377 -9.86 -8.55 -0.52
N ARG A 378 -8.98 -8.70 0.47
CA ARG A 378 -9.30 -8.52 1.89
C ARG A 378 -8.32 -7.59 2.58
N GLY A 379 -8.80 -6.85 3.56
CA GLY A 379 -7.96 -6.18 4.54
C GLY A 379 -7.45 -7.16 5.58
N ARG A 380 -6.17 -7.05 5.93
CA ARG A 380 -5.56 -7.78 7.04
C ARG A 380 -4.73 -6.84 7.91
N SER A 381 -4.74 -7.09 9.21
CA SER A 381 -3.89 -6.45 10.20
C SER A 381 -3.24 -7.50 11.10
N PHE A 382 -2.04 -7.18 11.56
CA PHE A 382 -1.17 -8.09 12.28
C PHE A 382 -0.65 -7.40 13.53
N ALA A 383 -0.90 -8.00 14.69
CA ALA A 383 -0.27 -7.60 15.94
C ALA A 383 1.22 -7.89 15.85
N GLY A 384 2.10 -6.92 16.12
CA GLY A 384 3.54 -7.17 16.17
C GLY A 384 3.87 -8.37 17.06
N ALA A 385 4.77 -9.25 16.59
CA ALA A 385 5.06 -10.48 17.31
C ALA A 385 5.73 -10.20 18.67
N GLY A 386 6.50 -9.12 18.79
CA GLY A 386 7.13 -8.66 20.03
C GLY A 386 7.17 -7.14 20.16
N ASN A 387 8.17 -6.65 20.89
CA ASN A 387 8.40 -5.23 21.12
C ASN A 387 9.18 -4.58 19.96
N GLY A 388 8.76 -3.38 19.57
CA GLY A 388 9.39 -2.59 18.52
C GLY A 388 8.83 -2.79 17.11
N ASP A 389 9.51 -2.15 16.16
CA ASP A 389 9.18 -2.02 14.74
C ASP A 389 9.47 -3.32 13.97
N TRP A 390 8.82 -3.43 12.81
CA TRP A 390 8.97 -4.54 11.88
C TRP A 390 10.29 -4.48 11.11
N ALA A 391 10.98 -5.63 11.00
CA ALA A 391 12.26 -5.74 10.32
C ALA A 391 12.17 -5.50 8.80
N TYR A 392 11.16 -6.06 8.13
CA TYR A 392 11.05 -6.01 6.67
C TYR A 392 9.61 -5.80 6.21
N LEU A 393 9.34 -4.62 5.65
CA LEU A 393 8.04 -4.21 5.12
C LEU A 393 8.06 -3.89 3.61
N GLU A 394 9.23 -3.54 3.08
CA GLU A 394 9.36 -3.04 1.71
C GLU A 394 9.42 -4.17 0.69
N SER A 395 8.69 -4.00 -0.42
CA SER A 395 8.64 -4.98 -1.52
C SER A 395 9.91 -5.02 -2.39
N ILE A 396 10.84 -4.09 -2.15
CA ILE A 396 12.12 -3.97 -2.87
C ILE A 396 13.23 -4.51 -1.96
N GLY A 397 13.93 -5.56 -2.41
CA GLY A 397 15.10 -6.10 -1.72
C GLY A 397 16.40 -5.41 -2.12
N TYR A 398 17.47 -5.62 -1.34
CA TYR A 398 18.83 -5.30 -1.78
C TYR A 398 19.24 -6.23 -2.93
N PRO A 399 20.09 -5.78 -3.87
CA PRO A 399 20.70 -6.67 -4.87
C PRO A 399 21.42 -7.83 -4.15
N GLY A 400 20.92 -9.07 -4.30
CA GLY A 400 21.55 -10.28 -3.76
C GLY A 400 20.93 -10.89 -2.49
N ALA A 401 19.98 -10.23 -1.83
CA ALA A 401 19.24 -10.80 -0.69
C ALA A 401 17.73 -10.57 -0.87
N GLY A 402 16.95 -11.65 -1.01
CA GLY A 402 15.49 -11.55 -0.98
C GLY A 402 15.03 -11.21 0.44
N ASN A 403 14.14 -10.22 0.58
CA ASN A 403 13.52 -9.89 1.86
C ASN A 403 12.17 -10.62 1.95
N ASN A 404 11.78 -11.02 3.15
CA ASN A 404 10.47 -11.59 3.44
C ASN A 404 9.69 -10.63 4.33
N LEU A 405 8.40 -10.43 4.04
CA LEU A 405 7.54 -9.64 4.94
C LEU A 405 7.52 -10.30 6.32
N SER A 406 8.14 -9.65 7.30
CA SER A 406 8.38 -10.25 8.62
C SER A 406 8.51 -9.20 9.71
N PHE A 407 8.06 -9.57 10.90
CA PHE A 407 8.31 -8.79 12.10
C PHE A 407 9.78 -8.92 12.50
N ALA A 408 10.29 -10.15 12.57
CA ALA A 408 11.69 -10.49 12.74
C ALA A 408 12.06 -11.68 11.85
N TYR A 409 13.17 -11.56 11.12
CA TYR A 409 13.65 -12.62 10.24
C TYR A 409 14.64 -13.54 10.98
N PRO A 410 14.61 -14.88 10.75
CA PRO A 410 13.71 -15.66 9.89
C PRO A 410 12.50 -16.28 10.62
N HIS A 411 12.15 -15.81 11.82
CA HIS A 411 11.24 -16.56 12.70
C HIS A 411 9.77 -16.13 12.62
N THR A 412 9.47 -14.87 12.26
CA THR A 412 8.11 -14.32 12.27
C THR A 412 7.72 -13.72 10.93
N LEU A 413 7.66 -14.56 9.90
CA LEU A 413 7.19 -14.20 8.56
C LEU A 413 5.66 -14.16 8.51
N VAL A 414 5.11 -13.21 7.75
CA VAL A 414 3.68 -13.12 7.49
C VAL A 414 3.29 -14.16 6.44
N ALA A 415 2.38 -15.06 6.83
CA ALA A 415 1.88 -16.11 5.96
C ALA A 415 0.71 -15.63 5.07
N PRO A 416 0.69 -16.04 3.79
CA PRO A 416 -0.42 -15.78 2.88
C PRO A 416 -1.64 -16.64 3.24
N GLN A 417 -2.84 -16.05 3.25
CA GLN A 417 -4.06 -16.81 3.52
C GLN A 417 -4.71 -17.34 2.22
N GLY A 418 -4.84 -16.52 1.17
CA GLY A 418 -5.47 -16.93 -0.10
C GLY A 418 -6.87 -17.56 0.07
N ASN A 419 -7.13 -18.71 -0.52
CA ASN A 419 -8.48 -19.32 -0.43
C ASN A 419 -8.73 -20.08 0.89
N ASP A 420 -7.85 -19.98 1.89
CA ASP A 420 -8.00 -20.72 3.13
C ASP A 420 -8.97 -20.03 4.10
N ASP A 421 -9.76 -20.85 4.78
CA ASP A 421 -10.77 -20.42 5.75
C ASP A 421 -10.20 -19.79 7.02
N THR A 422 -8.96 -20.10 7.36
CA THR A 422 -8.34 -19.65 8.60
C THR A 422 -6.99 -19.03 8.28
N PRO A 423 -6.67 -17.84 8.84
CA PRO A 423 -5.35 -17.26 8.69
C PRO A 423 -4.31 -18.17 9.34
N THR A 424 -3.23 -18.43 8.61
CA THR A 424 -2.05 -19.06 9.22
C THR A 424 -1.34 -18.02 10.10
N PRO A 425 -0.93 -18.37 11.33
CA PRO A 425 -0.09 -17.51 12.18
C PRO A 425 1.25 -17.16 11.53
N TYR A 426 2.12 -16.48 12.26
CA TYR A 426 3.50 -16.28 11.83
C TYR A 426 4.20 -17.63 11.55
N VAL A 427 4.98 -17.68 10.47
CA VAL A 427 5.72 -18.88 10.03
C VAL A 427 7.22 -18.62 10.01
N SER A 428 8.01 -19.71 10.07
CA SER A 428 9.45 -19.68 9.84
C SER A 428 9.79 -20.30 8.48
N GLY A 429 10.76 -19.72 7.77
CA GLY A 429 11.23 -20.18 6.46
C GLY A 429 10.70 -19.35 5.28
N ALA A 430 11.63 -18.83 4.48
CA ALA A 430 11.38 -17.86 3.40
C ALA A 430 10.34 -18.30 2.35
N THR A 431 10.17 -19.60 2.12
CA THR A 431 9.23 -20.14 1.12
C THR A 431 7.77 -20.08 1.55
N LEU A 432 7.50 -19.98 2.86
CA LEU A 432 6.15 -20.04 3.43
C LEU A 432 5.51 -18.65 3.63
N GLY A 433 6.32 -17.59 3.63
CA GLY A 433 5.84 -16.22 3.79
C GLY A 433 5.67 -15.45 2.48
N TYR A 434 5.25 -14.19 2.61
CA TYR A 434 5.33 -13.20 1.54
C TYR A 434 6.80 -12.85 1.23
N ASN A 435 7.12 -12.74 -0.06
CA ASN A 435 8.48 -12.56 -0.58
C ASN A 435 8.60 -11.30 -1.43
N THR A 436 9.81 -10.70 -1.46
CA THR A 436 10.21 -9.75 -2.51
C THR A 436 10.68 -10.48 -3.78
N LEU A 437 10.57 -9.83 -4.93
CA LEU A 437 10.61 -10.43 -6.29
C LEU A 437 11.98 -10.94 -6.78
N PHE A 438 13.03 -10.94 -5.96
CA PHE A 438 14.39 -11.09 -6.48
C PHE A 438 14.84 -12.51 -6.87
N TYR A 439 14.04 -13.55 -6.66
CA TYR A 439 14.39 -14.95 -6.99
C TYR A 439 13.73 -15.52 -8.24
N ALA A 440 12.85 -14.79 -8.92
CA ALA A 440 12.16 -15.29 -10.12
C ALA A 440 13.04 -15.28 -11.39
N ASN A 441 14.24 -14.70 -11.32
CA ASN A 441 15.12 -14.49 -12.48
C ASN A 441 15.92 -15.73 -12.95
N TYR A 442 15.78 -16.89 -12.32
CA TYR A 442 16.25 -18.15 -12.90
C TYR A 442 15.13 -18.83 -13.70
N GLY A 443 14.88 -18.31 -14.91
CA GLY A 443 14.25 -19.09 -15.99
C GLY A 443 12.78 -18.81 -16.35
N ARG A 444 12.10 -17.84 -15.73
CA ARG A 444 10.78 -17.37 -16.21
C ARG A 444 10.82 -15.87 -16.48
N LYS A 445 10.53 -15.46 -17.72
CA LYS A 445 10.25 -14.06 -18.06
C LYS A 445 9.02 -13.61 -17.25
N GLN A 446 9.19 -12.83 -16.20
CA GLN A 446 8.12 -11.96 -15.72
C GLN A 446 8.64 -10.54 -15.53
N SER A 447 7.84 -9.66 -16.12
CA SER A 447 8.02 -8.24 -16.34
C SER A 447 8.17 -7.45 -15.03
N TYR A 448 8.54 -6.18 -15.16
CA TYR A 448 8.53 -5.12 -14.13
C TYR A 448 7.15 -4.89 -13.44
N SER A 449 6.22 -5.85 -13.48
CA SER A 449 4.79 -5.74 -13.17
C SER A 449 4.40 -5.86 -11.70
N HIS A 450 5.36 -5.81 -10.77
CA HIS A 450 5.11 -6.11 -9.35
C HIS A 450 5.80 -5.15 -8.37
N ASN A 451 6.21 -3.97 -8.80
CA ASN A 451 6.68 -2.93 -7.87
C ASN A 451 5.59 -2.61 -6.84
N GLY A 452 5.99 -2.39 -5.58
CA GLY A 452 5.08 -1.99 -4.51
C GLY A 452 4.26 -3.09 -3.85
N VAL A 453 4.44 -4.37 -4.23
CA VAL A 453 3.66 -5.48 -3.66
C VAL A 453 4.54 -6.69 -3.33
N MET A 454 4.20 -7.38 -2.25
CA MET A 454 4.79 -8.68 -1.90
C MET A 454 4.01 -9.81 -2.58
N TYR A 455 4.66 -10.92 -2.93
CA TYR A 455 3.99 -12.08 -3.53
C TYR A 455 4.25 -13.37 -2.74
N SER A 456 3.35 -14.33 -2.88
CA SER A 456 3.51 -15.67 -2.33
C SER A 456 4.05 -16.63 -3.40
N ARG A 457 5.09 -17.41 -3.07
CA ARG A 457 5.55 -18.54 -3.91
C ARG A 457 4.71 -19.80 -3.70
N TYR A 458 4.19 -19.95 -2.48
CA TYR A 458 3.47 -21.14 -2.04
C TYR A 458 2.00 -21.12 -2.51
N LYS A 459 1.37 -19.95 -2.53
CA LYS A 459 0.02 -19.72 -3.02
C LYS A 459 0.10 -18.83 -4.25
N GLN A 460 0.07 -19.44 -5.45
CA GLN A 460 0.10 -18.70 -6.72
C GLN A 460 -1.05 -17.68 -6.77
N ASP A 461 -0.84 -16.58 -7.48
CA ASP A 461 -1.81 -15.49 -7.62
C ASP A 461 -2.27 -14.87 -6.28
N CYS A 462 -1.41 -14.89 -5.26
CA CYS A 462 -1.65 -14.27 -3.96
C CYS A 462 -0.58 -13.21 -3.64
N TYR A 463 -1.03 -12.01 -3.32
CA TYR A 463 -0.20 -10.81 -3.16
C TYR A 463 -0.60 -10.01 -1.92
N PHE A 464 0.34 -9.28 -1.35
CA PHE A 464 0.09 -8.40 -0.20
C PHE A 464 0.66 -7.00 -0.42
N LEU A 465 -0.22 -6.00 -0.34
CA LEU A 465 0.13 -4.58 -0.34
C LEU A 465 0.18 -4.06 1.11
N VAL A 466 1.38 -3.84 1.62
CA VAL A 466 1.60 -3.22 2.94
C VAL A 466 1.17 -1.75 2.86
N CYS A 467 0.36 -1.30 3.82
CA CYS A 467 -0.19 0.06 3.81
C CYS A 467 0.32 0.94 4.96
N GLY A 468 0.83 0.35 6.04
CA GLY A 468 1.46 1.14 7.11
C GLY A 468 1.61 0.40 8.43
N THR A 469 2.13 1.11 9.43
CA THR A 469 2.37 0.61 10.78
C THR A 469 1.85 1.58 11.85
N ILE A 470 1.51 1.04 13.00
CA ILE A 470 0.85 1.75 14.10
C ILE A 470 1.51 1.33 15.41
N THR A 471 2.04 2.30 16.16
CA THR A 471 2.48 2.03 17.53
C THR A 471 1.27 1.84 18.43
N ARG A 472 1.31 0.85 19.32
CA ARG A 472 0.20 0.57 20.25
C ARG A 472 0.57 0.99 21.65
N LEU A 473 -0.37 1.70 22.30
CA LEU A 473 -0.39 1.85 23.75
C LEU A 473 -0.93 0.56 24.38
N ASN A 474 -0.69 0.37 25.67
CA ASN A 474 -1.07 -0.84 26.42
C ASN A 474 -1.99 -0.52 27.59
N THR A 475 -2.67 -1.54 28.12
CA THR A 475 -3.67 -1.37 29.19
C THR A 475 -3.07 -1.20 30.59
N GLY A 476 -1.74 -1.28 30.72
CA GLY A 476 -1.05 -1.07 31.99
C GLY A 476 -1.11 0.39 32.44
N ALA A 477 -0.80 0.63 33.71
CA ALA A 477 -0.69 1.96 34.26
C ALA A 477 0.46 2.74 33.60
N TYR A 478 0.23 4.02 33.31
CA TYR A 478 1.27 4.88 32.76
C TYR A 478 2.35 5.21 33.80
N HIS A 479 3.62 5.07 33.41
CA HIS A 479 4.77 5.52 34.17
C HIS A 479 5.90 5.91 33.20
N PRO A 480 6.58 7.06 33.36
CA PRO A 480 7.56 7.57 32.37
C PRO A 480 8.77 6.64 32.15
N SER A 481 9.17 5.92 33.20
CA SER A 481 10.25 4.91 33.16
C SER A 481 9.74 3.48 32.91
N PHE A 482 8.98 2.93 33.86
CA PHE A 482 8.57 1.53 33.85
C PHE A 482 7.59 1.13 32.74
N ASN A 483 6.65 2.00 32.35
CA ASN A 483 5.66 1.70 31.30
C ASN A 483 5.24 2.96 30.52
N PRO A 484 6.12 3.50 29.65
CA PRO A 484 5.88 4.73 28.91
C PRO A 484 4.77 4.61 27.87
N PHE A 485 4.35 3.38 27.52
CA PHE A 485 3.23 3.08 26.62
C PHE A 485 1.92 2.75 27.37
N GLY A 486 1.93 2.77 28.70
CA GLY A 486 0.72 2.57 29.52
C GLY A 486 -0.28 3.72 29.40
N SER A 487 -1.55 3.42 29.64
CA SER A 487 -2.67 4.38 29.55
C SER A 487 -3.56 4.40 30.79
N ALA A 488 -3.50 3.41 31.68
CA ALA A 488 -4.35 3.33 32.86
C ALA A 488 -3.82 4.17 34.03
N TYR A 489 -4.67 4.42 35.03
CA TYR A 489 -4.23 4.97 36.31
C TYR A 489 -3.52 3.89 37.15
N ALA A 490 -2.62 4.35 38.01
CA ALA A 490 -2.05 3.53 39.09
C ALA A 490 -3.09 3.34 40.22
N THR A 491 -2.78 2.45 41.17
CA THR A 491 -3.46 2.33 42.47
C THR A 491 -2.45 2.53 43.60
N ASP A 492 -2.95 2.67 44.83
CA ASP A 492 -2.16 2.69 46.06
C ASP A 492 -1.65 1.30 46.51
N GLY A 493 -2.03 0.22 45.80
CA GLY A 493 -1.62 -1.15 46.09
C GLY A 493 -2.31 -1.79 47.30
N ILE A 494 -3.15 -1.04 48.03
CA ILE A 494 -3.95 -1.53 49.16
C ILE A 494 -5.40 -1.69 48.71
N ASN A 495 -5.97 -0.63 48.12
CA ASN A 495 -7.28 -0.63 47.50
C ASN A 495 -7.12 -0.45 45.98
N LEU A 496 -7.21 -1.57 45.27
CA LEU A 496 -7.06 -1.59 43.80
C LEU A 496 -8.09 -0.73 43.06
N THR A 497 -9.16 -0.25 43.71
CA THR A 497 -10.18 0.62 43.11
C THR A 497 -9.94 2.11 43.27
N ASP A 498 -8.98 2.52 44.10
CA ASP A 498 -8.62 3.92 44.26
C ASP A 498 -7.66 4.32 43.15
N ARG A 499 -8.11 5.21 42.26
CA ARG A 499 -7.31 5.70 41.14
C ARG A 499 -6.30 6.73 41.66
N THR A 500 -5.04 6.57 41.28
CA THR A 500 -3.99 7.54 41.57
C THR A 500 -3.06 7.77 40.38
N PHE A 501 -2.30 8.86 40.40
CA PHE A 501 -1.25 9.11 39.43
C PHE A 501 0.05 8.43 39.88
N TRP A 502 0.88 8.00 38.94
CA TRP A 502 2.15 7.33 39.22
C TRP A 502 3.07 8.17 40.12
N TYR A 503 3.00 9.50 40.00
CA TYR A 503 3.83 10.45 40.73
C TYR A 503 3.30 10.78 42.15
N THR A 504 2.26 10.09 42.61
CA THR A 504 1.78 10.25 44.00
C THR A 504 2.56 9.36 44.94
N ALA A 505 2.84 9.83 46.16
CA ALA A 505 3.62 9.08 47.15
C ALA A 505 3.01 7.71 47.53
N THR A 506 1.71 7.51 47.31
CA THR A 506 1.03 6.24 47.58
C THR A 506 1.06 5.27 46.40
N ALA A 507 1.49 5.68 45.19
CA ALA A 507 1.43 4.84 44.00
C ALA A 507 2.29 3.57 44.15
N ALA A 508 1.67 2.41 43.91
CA ALA A 508 2.31 1.11 44.03
C ALA A 508 2.98 0.66 42.71
N ILE A 509 3.67 1.57 42.01
CA ILE A 509 4.44 1.25 40.80
C ILE A 509 5.93 1.43 41.13
N LYS A 510 6.66 0.33 41.24
CA LYS A 510 8.12 0.32 41.53
C LYS A 510 8.91 -0.51 40.54
N SER A 511 8.24 -1.05 39.52
CA SER A 511 8.85 -1.84 38.46
C SER A 511 7.93 -1.88 37.26
N ARG A 512 8.43 -2.37 36.12
CA ARG A 512 7.60 -2.65 34.94
C ARG A 512 6.49 -3.66 35.24
N THR A 513 6.76 -4.67 36.06
CA THR A 513 5.74 -5.67 36.46
C THR A 513 4.60 -5.02 37.21
N ASP A 514 4.90 -4.12 38.15
CA ASP A 514 3.88 -3.43 38.96
C ASP A 514 2.98 -2.55 38.09
N ALA A 515 3.49 -2.00 36.99
CA ALA A 515 2.67 -1.22 36.07
C ALA A 515 1.52 -2.04 35.43
N PHE A 516 1.59 -3.38 35.43
CA PHE A 516 0.53 -4.26 34.94
C PHE A 516 -0.19 -5.01 36.07
N VAL A 517 0.47 -5.28 37.19
CA VAL A 517 -0.13 -5.99 38.33
C VAL A 517 -0.88 -5.04 39.27
N ASN A 518 -0.34 -3.84 39.50
CA ASN A 518 -0.91 -2.79 40.36
C ASN A 518 -1.57 -1.70 39.51
N VAL A 519 -2.31 -2.10 38.48
CA VAL A 519 -3.16 -1.22 37.69
C VAL A 519 -4.49 -0.99 38.42
N CYS A 520 -5.04 0.22 38.34
CA CYS A 520 -6.31 0.54 38.97
C CYS A 520 -7.46 -0.30 38.35
N GLN A 521 -8.22 -0.98 39.21
CA GLN A 521 -9.38 -1.80 38.87
C GLN A 521 -10.69 -0.99 38.84
N ASN A 522 -10.64 0.31 39.07
CA ASN A 522 -11.80 1.17 38.91
C ASN A 522 -12.26 1.15 37.44
N PRO A 523 -13.54 0.89 37.16
CA PRO A 523 -14.06 0.92 35.79
C PRO A 523 -13.76 2.24 35.07
N ASN A 524 -13.65 3.36 35.79
CA ASN A 524 -13.39 4.68 35.21
C ASN A 524 -11.89 5.01 35.03
N ALA A 525 -11.00 4.03 35.21
CA ALA A 525 -9.55 4.22 35.29
C ALA A 525 -8.73 3.29 34.38
N THR A 526 -9.39 2.55 33.50
CA THR A 526 -8.81 1.46 32.69
C THR A 526 -7.84 1.94 31.60
N GLY A 527 -7.81 3.23 31.30
CA GLY A 527 -7.06 3.77 30.16
C GLY A 527 -7.76 3.56 28.81
N SER A 528 -9.00 3.06 28.80
CA SER A 528 -9.82 2.91 27.59
C SER A 528 -10.64 4.17 27.29
N LEU A 529 -10.91 4.38 26.01
CA LEU A 529 -11.74 5.45 25.49
C LEU A 529 -13.16 5.44 26.09
N SER A 530 -13.76 4.25 26.23
CA SER A 530 -15.18 4.12 26.57
C SER A 530 -15.48 4.31 28.06
N THR A 531 -14.47 4.24 28.92
CA THR A 531 -14.68 4.20 30.37
C THR A 531 -13.82 5.21 31.14
N THR A 532 -12.65 5.59 30.63
CA THR A 532 -11.74 6.44 31.38
C THR A 532 -12.30 7.86 31.54
N THR A 533 -12.37 8.32 32.78
CA THR A 533 -12.73 9.72 33.09
C THR A 533 -11.54 10.46 33.66
N SER A 534 -11.51 11.78 33.45
CA SER A 534 -10.47 12.61 34.06
C SER A 534 -10.61 12.64 35.58
N ALA A 535 -9.48 12.65 36.28
CA ALA A 535 -9.39 12.84 37.72
C ALA A 535 -8.81 14.22 37.97
N GLY A 536 -9.58 15.14 38.58
CA GLY A 536 -9.15 16.52 38.78
C GLY A 536 -8.82 17.26 37.47
N GLY A 537 -9.51 16.92 36.37
CA GLY A 537 -9.26 17.49 35.05
C GLY A 537 -8.03 16.95 34.32
N LYS A 538 -7.35 15.93 34.85
CA LYS A 538 -6.16 15.30 34.26
C LYS A 538 -6.42 13.84 33.89
N PHE A 539 -5.62 13.33 32.97
CA PHE A 539 -5.58 11.92 32.55
C PHE A 539 -4.26 11.29 33.00
N PRO A 540 -4.14 9.94 33.02
CA PRO A 540 -2.94 9.25 33.50
C PRO A 540 -1.69 9.64 32.74
N ARG A 541 -1.81 9.73 31.41
CA ARG A 541 -0.75 10.18 30.52
C ARG A 541 -0.77 11.70 30.37
N PRO A 542 0.39 12.35 30.21
CA PRO A 542 0.49 13.78 29.91
C PRO A 542 -0.24 14.19 28.64
N ASP A 543 -0.35 13.29 27.66
CA ASP A 543 -0.99 13.51 26.36
C ASP A 543 -2.50 13.17 26.33
N GLY A 544 -3.04 12.66 27.44
CA GLY A 544 -4.44 12.27 27.54
C GLY A 544 -4.86 11.10 26.64
N ARG A 545 -3.92 10.28 26.15
CA ARG A 545 -4.22 9.21 25.18
C ARG A 545 -4.72 7.90 25.81
N PHE A 546 -5.60 7.21 25.09
CA PHE A 546 -6.22 5.93 25.46
C PHE A 546 -5.61 4.76 24.66
N TYR A 547 -5.59 3.56 25.23
CA TYR A 547 -4.89 2.43 24.61
C TYR A 547 -5.60 1.85 23.38
N ASP A 548 -6.91 2.01 23.31
CA ASP A 548 -7.79 1.49 22.27
C ASP A 548 -8.11 2.54 21.21
N ALA A 549 -7.78 3.81 21.41
CA ALA A 549 -7.82 4.81 20.34
C ALA A 549 -6.58 4.69 19.44
N ILE A 550 -6.75 4.98 18.15
CA ILE A 550 -5.64 5.03 17.19
C ILE A 550 -5.43 6.47 16.76
N TYR A 551 -4.27 7.03 17.06
CA TYR A 551 -3.98 8.44 16.86
C TYR A 551 -3.35 8.75 15.49
N ALA A 552 -3.45 10.01 15.08
CA ALA A 552 -2.90 10.44 13.80
C ALA A 552 -1.36 10.48 13.76
N SER A 553 -0.71 10.57 14.92
CA SER A 553 0.74 10.73 15.08
C SER A 553 1.20 10.24 16.46
N GLY A 554 2.51 10.16 16.69
CA GLY A 554 3.11 9.85 17.99
C GLY A 554 2.80 8.45 18.55
N GLN A 555 3.05 8.26 19.85
CA GLN A 555 2.81 6.98 20.54
C GLN A 555 1.30 6.65 20.56
N GLY A 556 0.93 5.43 20.15
CA GLY A 556 -0.48 5.05 19.96
C GLY A 556 -1.04 5.44 18.59
N GLY A 557 -0.22 5.99 17.71
CA GLY A 557 -0.65 6.48 16.40
C GLY A 557 0.06 5.82 15.22
N VAL A 558 -0.37 6.23 14.02
CA VAL A 558 0.23 5.79 12.75
C VAL A 558 1.69 6.24 12.68
N CYS A 559 2.65 5.31 12.75
CA CYS A 559 4.08 5.63 12.65
C CYS A 559 4.59 5.59 11.21
N ARG A 560 3.96 4.80 10.32
CA ARG A 560 4.21 4.87 8.87
C ARG A 560 2.92 4.85 8.09
N ASP A 561 2.80 5.76 7.13
CA ASP A 561 1.79 5.70 6.08
C ASP A 561 2.50 5.29 4.78
N MET A 562 2.40 4.01 4.43
CA MET A 562 3.05 3.42 3.25
C MET A 562 2.09 3.35 2.06
N ARG A 563 0.98 4.08 2.12
CA ARG A 563 0.06 4.21 1.00
C ARG A 563 0.69 5.14 -0.03
N TYR A 564 1.42 4.55 -0.95
CA TYR A 564 1.99 5.28 -2.08
C TYR A 564 1.02 5.34 -3.26
N SER A 565 1.05 6.45 -3.98
CA SER A 565 0.32 6.59 -5.24
C SER A 565 0.81 5.54 -6.24
N ALA A 566 -0.11 4.80 -6.85
CA ALA A 566 0.19 3.92 -7.98
C ALA A 566 0.51 4.71 -9.27
N ARG A 567 0.15 6.00 -9.30
CA ARG A 567 0.48 6.89 -10.41
C ARG A 567 1.91 7.37 -10.23
N GLY A 568 2.65 7.46 -11.33
CA GLY A 568 4.00 8.02 -11.31
C GLY A 568 3.96 9.49 -10.90
N LEU A 569 4.90 9.90 -10.05
CA LEU A 569 5.04 11.27 -9.61
C LEU A 569 5.54 12.20 -10.73
N THR A 570 5.03 13.42 -10.76
CA THR A 570 5.44 14.51 -11.66
C THR A 570 6.39 15.49 -10.98
N ARG A 571 6.88 16.50 -11.72
CA ARG A 571 7.73 17.55 -11.16
C ARG A 571 6.97 18.42 -10.15
N GLU A 572 5.69 18.65 -10.40
CA GLU A 572 4.80 19.42 -9.53
C GLU A 572 4.61 18.74 -8.18
N ASP A 573 4.49 17.40 -8.15
CA ASP A 573 4.37 16.62 -6.91
C ASP A 573 5.61 16.82 -6.00
N PHE A 574 6.82 16.91 -6.57
CA PHE A 574 8.03 17.20 -5.79
C PHE A 574 8.03 18.62 -5.21
N ALA A 575 7.51 19.59 -5.95
CA ALA A 575 7.42 20.98 -5.48
C ALA A 575 6.37 21.13 -4.37
N GLU A 576 5.23 20.44 -4.48
CA GLU A 576 4.20 20.37 -3.44
C GLU A 576 4.75 19.70 -2.17
N ALA A 577 5.48 18.59 -2.32
CA ALA A 577 6.12 17.91 -1.20
C ALA A 577 7.18 18.80 -0.50
N ASP A 578 8.05 19.49 -1.24
CA ASP A 578 9.02 20.43 -0.65
C ASP A 578 8.32 21.57 0.11
N LEU A 579 7.20 22.08 -0.42
CA LEU A 579 6.40 23.08 0.26
C LEU A 579 5.82 22.53 1.57
N ALA A 580 5.22 21.34 1.54
CA ALA A 580 4.67 20.68 2.73
C ALA A 580 5.74 20.40 3.80
N ILE A 581 6.98 20.11 3.40
CA ILE A 581 8.11 19.95 4.32
C ILE A 581 8.44 21.28 4.99
N LYS A 582 8.61 22.35 4.20
CA LYS A 582 9.00 23.67 4.70
C LYS A 582 7.86 24.39 5.44
N SER A 583 6.59 24.06 5.17
CA SER A 583 5.43 24.59 5.89
C SER A 583 5.16 23.86 7.22
N GLY A 584 5.69 22.64 7.37
CA GLY A 584 5.48 21.83 8.57
C GLY A 584 4.30 20.87 8.47
N GLU A 585 3.82 20.57 7.28
CA GLU A 585 2.79 19.54 7.04
C GLU A 585 3.38 18.12 6.89
N TYR A 586 4.61 18.01 6.36
CA TYR A 586 5.29 16.71 6.27
C TYR A 586 5.52 16.13 7.66
N ARG A 587 5.09 14.89 7.88
CA ARG A 587 5.01 14.29 9.22
C ARG A 587 6.37 13.95 9.82
N GLY A 588 7.34 13.57 8.99
CA GLY A 588 8.59 12.98 9.46
C GLY A 588 8.39 11.65 10.18
N ARG A 589 9.50 11.05 10.59
CA ARG A 589 9.56 9.79 11.33
C ARG A 589 10.93 9.65 11.97
N GLU A 590 10.96 9.22 13.22
CA GLU A 590 12.20 8.83 13.88
C GLU A 590 11.96 7.70 14.89
N TYR A 591 13.04 7.02 15.28
CA TYR A 591 13.03 6.15 16.44
C TYR A 591 13.03 6.98 17.71
N THR A 592 12.19 6.60 18.66
CA THR A 592 12.22 7.18 20.01
C THR A 592 13.57 6.91 20.68
N THR A 593 13.99 7.79 21.58
CA THR A 593 15.21 7.61 22.38
C THR A 593 14.85 7.25 23.82
N THR A 594 15.76 6.57 24.50
CA THR A 594 15.71 6.43 25.95
C THR A 594 17.01 6.91 26.55
N SER A 595 16.92 7.59 27.69
CA SER A 595 18.05 8.07 28.47
C SER A 595 18.12 7.38 29.82
N LYS A 596 19.32 7.02 30.26
CA LYS A 596 19.56 6.39 31.56
C LYS A 596 20.89 6.88 32.14
N VAL A 597 20.91 7.14 33.44
CA VAL A 597 22.15 7.40 34.18
C VAL A 597 22.81 6.06 34.55
N LEU A 598 24.11 5.98 34.32
CA LEU A 598 24.94 4.82 34.61
C LEU A 598 26.08 5.25 35.53
N ASP A 599 26.31 4.43 36.56
CA ASP A 599 27.46 4.59 37.45
C ASP A 599 28.52 3.52 37.13
N PRO A 600 29.63 3.90 36.48
CA PRO A 600 30.72 2.98 36.19
C PRO A 600 31.66 2.73 37.36
N SER A 601 31.37 3.28 38.54
CA SER A 601 32.07 2.99 39.79
C SER A 601 31.34 1.95 40.67
N ALA A 602 30.03 1.75 40.48
CA ALA A 602 29.16 0.98 41.37
C ALA A 602 29.14 -0.56 41.18
N ALA A 603 29.89 -1.13 40.25
CA ALA A 603 29.97 -2.58 40.12
C ALA A 603 30.90 -3.18 41.20
N GLY A 604 30.38 -3.39 42.41
CA GLY A 604 30.83 -4.30 43.48
C GLY A 604 32.29 -4.24 43.97
N SER A 605 32.56 -4.88 45.11
CA SER A 605 33.91 -5.02 45.66
C SER A 605 34.50 -6.38 45.27
N GLY A 606 35.26 -6.38 44.18
CA GLY A 606 35.87 -7.55 43.54
C GLY A 606 36.47 -7.11 42.21
N ASN A 607 37.24 -7.96 41.51
CA ASN A 607 37.62 -7.67 40.12
C ASN A 607 36.35 -7.67 39.27
N HIS A 608 35.69 -6.51 39.14
CA HIS A 608 34.46 -6.37 38.40
C HIS A 608 34.74 -5.86 36.98
N PRO A 609 34.09 -6.46 35.99
CA PRO A 609 34.40 -6.22 34.59
C PRO A 609 34.02 -4.84 34.05
N ASN A 610 33.44 -3.89 34.81
CA ASN A 610 32.94 -2.62 34.25
C ASN A 610 33.46 -1.34 34.93
N LYS A 611 34.47 -1.45 35.80
CA LYS A 611 34.97 -0.30 36.55
C LYS A 611 35.66 0.70 35.63
N LEU A 612 35.21 1.95 35.61
CA LEU A 612 35.92 3.03 34.93
C LEU A 612 37.26 3.27 35.63
N ARG A 613 38.34 3.14 34.86
CA ARG A 613 39.70 3.43 35.32
C ARG A 613 40.03 4.91 35.22
N LYS A 614 39.73 5.50 34.05
CA LYS A 614 39.93 6.92 33.75
C LYS A 614 39.24 7.33 32.46
N VAL A 615 38.98 8.63 32.34
CA VAL A 615 38.69 9.30 31.06
C VAL A 615 39.90 10.11 30.67
N TYR A 616 40.36 10.02 29.43
CA TYR A 616 41.48 10.85 28.96
C TYR A 616 41.28 11.31 27.51
N PRO A 617 41.86 12.47 27.14
CA PRO A 617 41.77 12.96 25.77
C PRO A 617 42.59 12.12 24.80
N SER A 618 42.07 11.97 23.59
CA SER A 618 42.77 11.42 22.43
C SER A 618 42.39 12.20 21.17
N PHE A 619 43.13 11.97 20.09
CA PHE A 619 42.87 12.56 18.78
C PHE A 619 42.84 11.46 17.72
N VAL A 620 41.68 11.29 17.09
CA VAL A 620 41.45 10.21 16.12
C VAL A 620 40.81 10.80 14.88
N GLY A 621 41.43 10.60 13.72
CA GLY A 621 40.85 10.99 12.43
C GLY A 621 40.61 12.49 12.24
N GLY A 622 41.29 13.37 12.99
CA GLY A 622 41.06 14.82 12.90
C GLY A 622 40.12 15.39 13.97
N GLU A 623 39.58 14.55 14.85
CA GLU A 623 38.59 14.95 15.86
C GLU A 623 39.08 14.68 17.30
N ASN A 624 38.65 15.53 18.24
CA ASN A 624 38.89 15.30 19.66
C ASN A 624 37.96 14.22 20.18
N VAL A 625 38.54 13.29 20.94
CA VAL A 625 37.85 12.11 21.47
C VAL A 625 38.11 12.00 22.97
N ALA A 626 37.07 11.73 23.74
CA ALA A 626 37.23 11.19 25.09
C ALA A 626 37.33 9.66 25.04
N VAL A 627 38.38 9.11 25.64
CA VAL A 627 38.54 7.67 25.79
C VAL A 627 38.16 7.27 27.20
N LEU A 628 37.11 6.44 27.32
CA LEU A 628 36.72 5.80 28.56
C LEU A 628 37.45 4.47 28.63
N LEU A 629 38.35 4.31 29.60
CA LEU A 629 39.05 3.04 29.83
C LEU A 629 38.38 2.28 30.97
N LEU A 630 38.00 1.04 30.71
CA LEU A 630 37.26 0.15 31.59
C LEU A 630 38.09 -1.10 31.92
N ASP A 631 37.73 -1.84 32.98
CA ASP A 631 38.36 -3.14 33.30
C ASP A 631 38.02 -4.22 32.26
N THR A 632 36.80 -4.21 31.73
CA THR A 632 36.24 -5.01 30.64
C THR A 632 35.00 -4.24 30.12
N LEU A 633 34.35 -4.66 29.05
CA LEU A 633 33.13 -4.02 28.56
C LEU A 633 31.94 -4.97 28.64
N GLU A 634 31.03 -4.73 29.58
CA GLU A 634 29.68 -5.33 29.60
C GLU A 634 28.57 -4.26 29.49
N TYR A 635 28.92 -3.00 29.21
CA TYR A 635 27.93 -1.96 28.95
C TYR A 635 27.21 -2.22 27.62
N PRO A 636 25.86 -2.24 27.59
CA PRO A 636 25.11 -2.31 26.34
C PRO A 636 25.18 -0.94 25.64
N CYS A 637 26.27 -0.70 24.90
CA CYS A 637 26.45 0.47 24.05
C CYS A 637 26.67 0.09 22.59
N THR A 638 26.20 0.93 21.68
CA THR A 638 26.40 0.76 20.24
C THR A 638 26.95 2.03 19.60
N LEU A 639 27.56 1.88 18.41
CA LEU A 639 28.04 3.02 17.64
C LEU A 639 26.89 4.01 17.37
N GLY A 640 27.14 5.28 17.66
CA GLY A 640 26.17 6.37 17.49
C GLY A 640 25.30 6.67 18.71
N ASP A 641 25.38 5.89 19.79
CA ASP A 641 24.79 6.28 21.08
C ASP A 641 25.38 7.63 21.54
N VAL A 642 24.58 8.44 22.23
CA VAL A 642 25.04 9.72 22.79
C VAL A 642 25.36 9.51 24.25
N PHE A 643 26.57 9.88 24.64
CA PHE A 643 27.03 9.80 26.03
C PHE A 643 27.30 11.22 26.54
N HIS A 644 26.78 11.50 27.72
CA HIS A 644 27.15 12.67 28.52
C HIS A 644 28.04 12.22 29.67
N LEU A 645 29.27 12.71 29.69
CA LEU A 645 30.28 12.44 30.70
C LEU A 645 30.21 13.52 31.76
N TYR A 646 29.79 13.17 32.98
CA TYR A 646 29.70 14.09 34.10
C TYR A 646 30.79 13.80 35.13
N ASN A 647 31.75 14.72 35.28
CA ASN A 647 32.75 14.67 36.34
C ASN A 647 32.19 15.37 37.59
N LYS A 648 31.88 14.59 38.63
CA LYS A 648 31.26 15.10 39.86
C LYS A 648 32.15 16.07 40.62
N SER A 649 33.45 15.80 40.66
CA SER A 649 34.40 16.60 41.43
C SER A 649 34.61 17.99 40.81
N LEU A 650 34.56 18.07 39.48
CA LEU A 650 34.76 19.32 38.73
C LEU A 650 33.45 20.03 38.38
N GLY A 651 32.31 19.34 38.42
CA GLY A 651 31.02 19.88 37.98
C GLY A 651 30.93 20.11 36.47
N VAL A 652 31.70 19.37 35.67
CA VAL A 652 31.83 19.59 34.21
C VAL A 652 31.19 18.45 33.42
N VAL A 653 30.51 18.80 32.32
CA VAL A 653 29.85 17.87 31.40
C VAL A 653 30.45 17.94 30.00
N PHE A 654 30.77 16.78 29.42
CA PHE A 654 31.10 16.64 27.99
C PHE A 654 30.10 15.71 27.31
N SER A 655 29.59 16.12 26.15
CA SER A 655 28.62 15.34 25.38
C SER A 655 29.24 14.92 24.06
N GLY A 656 29.03 13.67 23.65
CA GLY A 656 29.53 13.19 22.37
C GLY A 656 28.89 11.89 21.92
N LYS A 657 29.21 11.49 20.68
CA LYS A 657 28.71 10.24 20.09
C LYS A 657 29.74 9.13 20.23
N VAL A 658 29.29 7.93 20.58
CA VAL A 658 30.11 6.73 20.57
C VAL A 658 30.57 6.45 19.14
N SER A 659 31.89 6.41 18.92
CA SER A 659 32.51 6.25 17.61
C SER A 659 33.32 4.96 17.47
N ASN A 660 33.72 4.38 18.60
CA ASN A 660 34.36 3.08 18.65
C ASN A 660 34.07 2.41 19.99
N VAL A 661 33.96 1.09 19.96
CA VAL A 661 33.70 0.23 21.12
C VAL A 661 34.68 -0.94 21.03
N GLY A 662 35.64 -0.99 21.96
CA GLY A 662 36.59 -2.09 22.11
C GLY A 662 36.31 -2.92 23.36
N ASP A 663 37.09 -3.99 23.56
CA ASP A 663 36.89 -4.94 24.67
C ASP A 663 36.94 -4.30 26.07
N ASN A 664 37.63 -3.16 26.19
CA ASN A 664 37.81 -2.45 27.46
C ASN A 664 37.90 -0.93 27.30
N PHE A 665 37.47 -0.39 26.16
CA PHE A 665 37.44 1.06 25.96
C PHE A 665 36.29 1.52 25.07
N ILE A 666 35.87 2.77 25.26
CA ILE A 666 34.87 3.45 24.41
C ILE A 666 35.46 4.77 23.95
N TYR A 667 35.33 5.07 22.66
CA TYR A 667 35.66 6.37 22.09
C TYR A 667 34.40 7.20 21.91
N ILE A 668 34.44 8.43 22.43
CA ILE A 668 33.35 9.40 22.33
C ILE A 668 33.85 10.63 21.60
N LEU A 669 33.29 10.91 20.41
CA LEU A 669 33.63 12.09 19.61
C LEU A 669 33.06 13.34 20.28
N LEU A 670 33.93 14.29 20.60
CA LEU A 670 33.59 15.54 21.30
C LEU A 670 33.57 16.78 20.37
N GLY A 671 33.90 16.61 19.09
CA GLY A 671 34.04 17.71 18.14
C GLY A 671 35.21 18.63 18.50
N ASP A 672 34.96 19.93 18.64
CA ASP A 672 36.00 20.92 18.98
C ASP A 672 36.33 20.97 20.48
N LYS A 673 35.58 20.26 21.32
CA LYS A 673 35.80 20.24 22.77
C LYS A 673 36.90 19.25 23.13
N VAL A 674 37.78 19.63 24.06
CA VAL A 674 38.84 18.78 24.60
C VAL A 674 38.53 18.45 26.06
N VAL A 675 38.51 17.17 26.40
CA VAL A 675 38.40 16.71 27.80
C VAL A 675 39.78 16.72 28.48
N SER A 676 39.85 17.00 29.78
CA SER A 676 41.09 16.79 30.55
C SER A 676 41.26 15.32 30.96
N ASP A 677 42.44 14.94 31.46
CA ASP A 677 42.63 13.61 32.05
C ASP A 677 41.91 13.56 33.42
N TRP A 678 40.96 12.64 33.56
CA TRP A 678 40.13 12.40 34.74
C TRP A 678 40.51 11.06 35.40
N THR A 679 41.81 10.81 35.56
CA THR A 679 42.30 9.61 36.26
C THR A 679 42.00 9.69 37.74
N GLY A 680 41.13 8.79 38.23
CA GLY A 680 40.75 8.71 39.65
C GLY A 680 39.57 9.60 40.06
N ASP A 681 39.00 10.36 39.13
CA ASP A 681 37.80 11.16 39.38
C ASP A 681 36.52 10.30 39.37
N GLU A 682 35.50 10.75 40.09
CA GLU A 682 34.17 10.14 40.02
C GLU A 682 33.40 10.67 38.81
N VAL A 683 33.11 9.78 37.86
CA VAL A 683 32.44 10.12 36.60
C VAL A 683 31.15 9.30 36.45
N LEU A 684 30.04 9.99 36.20
CA LEU A 684 28.77 9.36 35.81
C LEU A 684 28.55 9.51 34.31
N LEU A 685 27.80 8.57 33.74
CA LEU A 685 27.43 8.59 32.33
C LEU A 685 25.92 8.77 32.21
N VAL A 686 25.47 9.67 31.35
CA VAL A 686 24.08 9.65 30.87
C VAL A 686 24.11 9.12 29.44
N GLN A 687 23.57 7.91 29.25
CA GLN A 687 23.47 7.27 27.93
C GLN A 687 22.11 7.57 27.34
N THR A 688 22.09 8.14 26.14
CA THR A 688 20.91 8.23 25.28
C THR A 688 21.07 7.28 24.10
N LYS A 689 20.16 6.31 23.98
CA LYS A 689 20.16 5.30 22.91
C LYS A 689 18.83 5.27 22.17
N LYS A 690 18.85 4.81 20.92
CA LYS A 690 17.62 4.61 20.14
C LYS A 690 16.88 3.37 20.63
N LEU A 691 15.56 3.49 20.78
CA LEU A 691 14.65 2.37 20.95
C LEU A 691 14.26 1.81 19.58
N ASN A 692 13.83 0.56 19.55
CA ASN A 692 13.31 -0.06 18.33
C ASN A 692 11.86 0.34 18.04
N THR A 693 11.36 1.49 18.51
CA THR A 693 9.96 1.91 18.32
C THR A 693 9.93 3.28 17.67
N SER A 694 9.30 3.38 16.50
CA SER A 694 9.24 4.65 15.76
C SER A 694 7.98 5.46 16.00
N VAL A 695 8.12 6.78 15.91
CA VAL A 695 7.03 7.76 15.96
C VAL A 695 7.09 8.64 14.71
N ALA A 696 5.93 9.15 14.28
CA ALA A 696 5.80 10.07 13.16
C ALA A 696 4.87 11.21 13.53
N GLY A 697 5.01 12.36 12.84
CA GLY A 697 4.28 13.58 13.17
C GLY A 697 4.68 14.12 14.53
N GLU A 698 3.72 14.73 15.23
CA GLU A 698 3.92 15.19 16.60
C GLU A 698 3.77 14.07 17.62
N TYR A 699 4.64 14.07 18.62
CA TYR A 699 4.64 13.10 19.72
C TYR A 699 5.07 13.77 21.02
N THR A 700 4.70 13.15 22.14
CA THR A 700 5.12 13.58 23.47
C THR A 700 6.54 13.15 23.74
N HIS A 701 7.38 14.12 24.05
CA HIS A 701 8.77 13.94 24.46
C HIS A 701 8.90 14.33 25.93
N THR A 702 9.81 13.65 26.65
CA THR A 702 10.12 13.99 28.04
C THR A 702 11.62 14.23 28.17
N GLU A 703 11.98 15.38 28.71
CA GLU A 703 13.35 15.69 29.07
C GLU A 703 13.52 15.78 30.58
N VAL A 704 14.67 15.32 31.09
CA VAL A 704 15.02 15.44 32.51
C VAL A 704 16.04 16.55 32.69
N ILE A 705 15.76 17.47 33.61
CA ILE A 705 16.73 18.44 34.15
C ILE A 705 17.03 18.01 35.59
N GLY A 706 18.30 17.79 35.91
CA GLY A 706 18.71 17.31 37.22
C GLY A 706 20.20 16.97 37.23
N ASP A 707 20.83 17.02 38.40
CA ASP A 707 22.18 16.48 38.57
C ASP A 707 22.12 14.94 38.36
N PRO A 708 22.97 14.34 37.49
CA PRO A 708 22.99 12.91 37.26
C PRO A 708 23.15 12.07 38.54
N ALA A 709 23.85 12.56 39.56
CA ALA A 709 24.00 11.89 40.84
C ALA A 709 22.66 11.81 41.62
N GLU A 710 21.83 12.85 41.55
CA GLU A 710 20.49 12.83 42.15
C GLU A 710 19.51 12.00 41.33
N ILE A 711 19.61 12.05 40.00
CA ILE A 711 18.80 11.21 39.10
C ILE A 711 19.09 9.72 39.35
N LEU A 712 20.35 9.35 39.56
CA LEU A 712 20.75 7.97 39.86
C LEU A 712 20.10 7.42 41.14
N LEU A 713 19.82 8.30 42.12
CA LEU A 713 19.14 7.95 43.37
C LEU A 713 17.61 7.92 43.24
N CYS A 714 17.07 8.41 42.12
CA CYS A 714 15.63 8.49 41.89
C CYS A 714 15.07 7.15 41.42
N GLY A 715 14.34 6.46 42.30
CA GLY A 715 13.75 5.14 41.99
C GLY A 715 12.79 5.15 40.81
N ASP A 716 12.06 6.25 40.59
CA ASP A 716 11.14 6.38 39.44
C ASP A 716 11.87 6.58 38.09
N LEU A 717 13.20 6.72 38.09
CA LEU A 717 14.03 6.86 36.88
C LEU A 717 15.10 5.76 36.77
N GLU A 718 15.03 4.72 37.59
CA GLU A 718 16.05 3.65 37.66
C GLU A 718 16.21 2.89 36.33
N ASP A 719 15.11 2.71 35.59
CA ASP A 719 15.08 2.05 34.28
C ASP A 719 15.34 3.02 33.11
N GLY A 720 15.65 4.29 33.43
CA GLY A 720 15.74 5.38 32.46
C GLY A 720 14.35 5.92 32.07
N TRP A 721 14.29 6.83 31.12
CA TRP A 721 13.04 7.41 30.61
C TRP A 721 13.06 7.49 29.09
N VAL A 722 11.89 7.59 28.46
CA VAL A 722 11.79 7.86 27.02
C VAL A 722 12.00 9.35 26.78
N GLY A 723 13.10 9.67 26.11
CA GLY A 723 13.53 11.02 25.77
C GLY A 723 14.97 11.30 26.19
N ASP A 724 15.28 12.57 26.43
CA ASP A 724 16.67 13.06 26.53
C ASP A 724 16.96 13.68 27.91
N TRP A 725 18.24 13.88 28.21
CA TRP A 725 18.69 14.66 29.38
C TRP A 725 19.14 16.06 28.95
N VAL A 726 18.85 17.08 29.75
CA VAL A 726 19.36 18.44 29.51
C VAL A 726 20.73 18.58 30.17
N PRO A 727 21.82 18.78 29.42
CA PRO A 727 23.18 18.74 29.95
C PRO A 727 23.63 20.05 30.61
N GLU A 728 22.75 20.66 31.39
CA GLU A 728 23.01 21.85 32.23
C GLU A 728 22.74 21.47 33.69
N ILE A 729 23.77 21.50 34.54
CA ILE A 729 23.69 21.00 35.92
C ILE A 729 23.01 22.03 36.83
N PRO A 730 21.88 21.69 37.48
CA PRO A 730 21.31 22.50 38.55
C PRO A 730 22.26 22.59 39.74
N ASP A 731 22.55 23.79 40.23
CA ASP A 731 23.40 24.01 41.40
C ASP A 731 22.84 25.10 42.35
N GLY A 732 21.59 25.51 42.14
CA GLY A 732 20.93 26.59 42.86
C GLY A 732 21.29 28.00 42.37
N THR A 733 22.21 28.14 41.40
CA THR A 733 22.52 29.44 40.78
C THR A 733 21.63 29.71 39.56
N VAL A 734 21.55 30.98 39.15
CA VAL A 734 20.71 31.41 38.02
C VAL A 734 21.34 30.98 36.71
N LYS A 735 20.65 30.11 35.97
CA LYS A 735 21.08 29.56 34.67
C LYS A 735 19.92 29.48 33.68
N ASP A 736 20.26 29.29 32.41
CA ASP A 736 19.29 29.01 31.35
C ASP A 736 19.26 27.50 31.08
N PHE A 737 18.07 26.90 31.12
CA PHE A 737 17.89 25.47 30.84
C PHE A 737 17.18 25.30 29.50
N LYS A 738 17.96 25.01 28.45
CA LYS A 738 17.48 24.87 27.07
C LYS A 738 17.07 23.43 26.78
N LEU A 739 15.85 23.25 26.27
CA LEU A 739 15.37 21.93 25.84
C LEU A 739 16.02 21.52 24.52
N ASN A 740 16.31 20.23 24.33
CA ASN A 740 17.09 19.72 23.20
C ASN A 740 16.26 19.59 21.91
N ARG A 741 14.94 19.73 21.98
CA ARG A 741 14.03 19.63 20.83
C ARG A 741 13.12 20.85 20.68
N PRO A 742 12.76 21.25 19.45
CA PRO A 742 11.75 22.29 19.23
C PRO A 742 10.42 21.88 19.85
N THR A 743 9.89 22.73 20.74
CA THR A 743 8.58 22.52 21.36
C THR A 743 7.46 22.97 20.42
N THR A 744 6.40 22.18 20.29
CA THR A 744 5.14 22.57 19.60
C THR A 744 3.98 22.79 20.58
N SER A 745 4.19 22.51 21.86
CA SER A 745 3.26 22.84 22.95
C SER A 745 4.01 23.49 24.10
N THR A 746 3.29 24.19 24.97
CA THR A 746 3.83 24.64 26.26
C THR A 746 4.26 23.43 27.10
N PRO A 747 5.50 23.38 27.61
CA PRO A 747 5.95 22.27 28.43
C PRO A 747 5.28 22.23 29.81
N THR A 748 5.17 21.02 30.36
CA THR A 748 4.66 20.75 31.72
C THR A 748 5.76 20.16 32.58
N ILE A 749 5.77 20.47 33.88
CA ILE A 749 6.85 20.11 34.79
C ILE A 749 6.31 19.34 36.00
N LEU A 750 6.94 18.21 36.31
CA LEU A 750 6.88 17.57 37.61
C LEU A 750 8.26 17.67 38.27
N GLU A 751 8.30 18.15 39.51
CA GLU A 751 9.51 18.28 40.31
C GLU A 751 9.48 17.34 41.51
N THR A 752 10.62 16.69 41.77
CA THR A 752 10.97 16.08 43.06
C THR A 752 12.23 16.74 43.61
N SER A 753 12.31 16.85 44.94
CA SER A 753 13.51 17.31 45.67
C SER A 753 13.99 16.30 46.71
N ASP A 754 13.44 15.08 46.66
CA ASP A 754 13.67 13.98 47.60
C ASP A 754 13.88 12.65 46.86
N SER A 755 14.57 12.72 45.72
CA SER A 755 14.94 11.55 44.90
C SER A 755 13.73 10.68 44.49
N GLY A 756 12.62 11.33 44.10
CA GLY A 756 11.43 10.66 43.57
C GLY A 756 10.45 10.14 44.63
N VAL A 757 10.62 10.46 45.92
CA VAL A 757 9.65 10.04 46.95
C VAL A 757 8.36 10.86 46.83
N ASN A 758 8.47 12.16 46.60
CA ASN A 758 7.34 13.05 46.35
C ASN A 758 7.55 13.86 45.07
N TRP A 759 6.49 13.95 44.26
CA TRP A 759 6.45 14.80 43.08
C TRP A 759 5.38 15.89 43.20
N SER A 760 5.68 17.06 42.66
CA SER A 760 4.76 18.20 42.62
C SER A 760 4.78 18.88 41.26
N SER A 761 3.63 19.43 40.84
CA SER A 761 3.59 20.21 39.60
C SER A 761 4.19 21.59 39.81
N VAL A 762 5.03 22.03 38.88
CA VAL A 762 5.66 23.36 38.91
C VAL A 762 5.13 24.23 37.78
N THR A 763 4.83 25.48 38.08
CA THR A 763 4.46 26.50 37.10
C THR A 763 5.55 27.57 37.08
N THR A 764 6.16 27.77 35.91
CA THR A 764 7.20 28.79 35.72
C THR A 764 7.15 29.35 34.30
N THR A 765 7.77 30.53 34.09
CA THR A 765 7.82 31.17 32.78
C THR A 765 8.70 30.39 31.80
N TRP A 766 8.16 30.13 30.61
CA TRP A 766 8.81 29.46 29.48
C TRP A 766 8.98 30.44 28.31
N SER A 767 10.10 30.33 27.58
CA SER A 767 10.38 31.15 26.39
C SER A 767 10.23 30.33 25.11
N ASP A 768 9.06 30.41 24.46
CA ASP A 768 8.78 29.67 23.21
C ASP A 768 9.76 30.00 22.08
N LEU A 769 10.17 31.27 21.99
CA LEU A 769 11.10 31.75 20.97
C LEU A 769 12.51 31.18 21.18
N LYS A 770 13.00 31.16 22.42
CA LYS A 770 14.37 30.71 22.75
C LYS A 770 14.46 29.20 23.04
N ASN A 771 13.33 28.53 23.25
CA ASN A 771 13.25 27.12 23.63
C ASN A 771 13.92 26.79 24.97
N LEU A 772 13.79 27.68 25.95
CA LEU A 772 14.45 27.52 27.25
C LEU A 772 13.64 28.09 28.43
N TYR A 773 13.97 27.59 29.61
CA TYR A 773 13.62 28.24 30.88
C TYR A 773 14.70 29.24 31.24
N GLU A 774 14.37 30.53 31.11
CA GLU A 774 15.33 31.62 31.25
C GLU A 774 15.54 31.99 32.71
N SER A 775 16.81 32.17 33.09
CA SER A 775 17.24 32.69 34.39
C SER A 775 16.56 31.98 35.57
N LYS A 776 16.71 30.65 35.66
CA LYS A 776 16.18 29.83 36.75
C LYS A 776 17.26 29.41 37.73
N ALA A 777 16.93 29.43 39.01
CA ALA A 777 17.74 28.91 40.10
C ALA A 777 17.17 27.58 40.58
N ILE A 778 17.46 26.51 39.84
CA ILE A 778 17.01 25.14 40.19
C ILE A 778 18.02 24.57 41.20
N ALA A 779 17.54 24.10 42.35
CA ALA A 779 18.39 23.53 43.39
C ALA A 779 19.08 22.25 42.93
N ASN A 780 20.28 21.95 43.45
CA ASN A 780 21.02 20.73 43.09
C ASN A 780 20.23 19.44 43.33
N SER A 781 19.46 19.39 44.42
CA SER A 781 18.62 18.22 44.78
C SER A 781 17.34 18.10 43.96
N ALA A 782 17.02 19.10 43.12
CA ALA A 782 15.77 19.11 42.35
C ALA A 782 15.93 18.38 41.02
N ILE A 783 14.98 17.52 40.71
CA ILE A 783 14.85 16.84 39.42
C ILE A 783 13.53 17.28 38.80
N TRP A 784 13.59 17.85 37.60
CA TRP A 784 12.43 18.22 36.81
C TRP A 784 12.24 17.21 35.67
N LEU A 785 11.05 16.63 35.60
CA LEU A 785 10.53 15.94 34.43
C LEU A 785 9.72 16.93 33.60
N VAL A 786 10.24 17.25 32.41
CA VAL A 786 9.64 18.22 31.50
C VAL A 786 9.02 17.49 30.31
N SER A 787 7.69 17.45 30.24
CA SER A 787 6.95 16.80 29.15
C SER A 787 6.31 17.82 28.21
N TYR A 788 6.46 17.62 26.91
CA TYR A 788 5.93 18.51 25.85
C TYR A 788 5.77 17.78 24.51
N SER A 789 5.02 18.37 23.58
CA SER A 789 4.92 17.88 22.21
C SER A 789 6.07 18.40 21.35
N THR A 790 6.66 17.52 20.55
CA THR A 790 7.67 17.86 19.54
C THR A 790 7.39 17.10 18.25
N LYS A 791 8.01 17.55 17.16
CA LYS A 791 7.86 16.92 15.85
C LYS A 791 8.97 15.91 15.57
N ALA A 792 8.60 14.80 14.95
CA ALA A 792 9.53 13.80 14.45
C ALA A 792 10.50 14.41 13.42
N LYS A 793 11.72 13.87 13.33
CA LYS A 793 12.69 14.31 12.32
C LYS A 793 12.17 14.11 10.91
N LEU A 794 12.40 15.10 10.06
CA LEU A 794 11.90 15.13 8.68
C LEU A 794 12.90 14.47 7.72
N THR A 795 14.19 14.50 8.08
CA THR A 795 15.30 14.06 7.25
C THR A 795 16.26 13.15 8.01
N LYS A 796 17.02 12.35 7.26
CA LYS A 796 18.15 11.52 7.69
C LYS A 796 19.37 11.83 6.82
N GLY A 797 20.58 11.56 7.32
CA GLY A 797 21.79 11.69 6.50
C GLY A 797 21.69 10.87 5.20
N SER A 798 22.19 11.43 4.11
CA SER A 798 22.22 10.78 2.79
C SER A 798 23.47 11.19 2.05
N ASP A 799 23.91 10.34 1.14
CA ASP A 799 24.94 10.69 0.17
C ASP A 799 24.38 11.64 -0.90
N ASN A 800 25.28 12.42 -1.51
CA ASN A 800 24.99 13.23 -2.68
C ASN A 800 24.84 12.32 -3.91
N VAL A 801 23.60 12.10 -4.32
CA VAL A 801 23.26 11.24 -5.45
C VAL A 801 22.75 12.05 -6.63
N LYS A 802 22.79 11.44 -7.82
CA LYS A 802 22.30 12.02 -9.07
C LYS A 802 20.85 12.53 -8.94
N PRO A 803 20.57 13.80 -9.30
CA PRO A 803 19.21 14.30 -9.39
C PRO A 803 18.36 13.55 -10.42
N TYR A 804 17.10 13.29 -10.08
CA TYR A 804 16.13 12.66 -10.98
C TYR A 804 15.64 13.67 -12.02
N LYS A 805 15.86 13.39 -13.32
CA LYS A 805 15.41 14.19 -14.48
C LYS A 805 15.57 15.71 -14.32
N ASP A 806 16.70 16.16 -13.74
CA ASP A 806 16.98 17.59 -13.47
C ASP A 806 15.88 18.31 -12.67
N CYS A 807 15.14 17.58 -11.83
CA CYS A 807 14.15 18.14 -10.92
C CYS A 807 14.86 18.81 -9.72
N LEU A 808 15.38 20.00 -10.00
CA LEU A 808 16.11 20.85 -9.07
C LEU A 808 15.18 21.91 -8.46
N GLY A 809 15.40 22.19 -7.17
CA GLY A 809 14.74 23.25 -6.43
C GLY A 809 15.51 24.56 -6.45
N VAL A 810 15.39 25.32 -5.36
CA VAL A 810 16.03 26.62 -5.16
C VAL A 810 16.81 26.63 -3.86
N VAL A 811 17.76 27.56 -3.72
CA VAL A 811 18.39 27.80 -2.42
C VAL A 811 17.40 28.57 -1.55
N SER A 812 17.14 28.07 -0.35
CA SER A 812 16.26 28.68 0.65
C SER A 812 17.07 28.98 1.91
N ILE A 813 16.86 30.15 2.51
CA ILE A 813 17.39 30.47 3.84
C ILE A 813 16.31 30.25 4.90
N LEU A 814 16.64 29.49 5.94
CA LEU A 814 15.78 29.16 7.07
C LEU A 814 16.33 29.82 8.34
N GLY A 815 15.54 30.63 9.01
CA GLY A 815 15.99 31.31 10.25
C GLY A 815 14.90 31.61 11.26
N ASP A 816 13.64 31.65 10.85
CA ASP A 816 12.54 31.97 11.76
C ASP A 816 12.10 30.80 12.64
N ASN A 817 11.30 31.17 13.64
CA ASN A 817 10.73 30.30 14.64
C ASN A 817 9.40 29.63 14.24
N LEU A 818 8.97 29.68 12.98
CA LEU A 818 7.77 28.98 12.52
C LEU A 818 8.03 27.47 12.46
N ASP A 819 7.04 26.69 12.89
CA ASP A 819 7.18 25.26 13.16
C ASP A 819 7.80 24.45 12.00
N GLY A 820 7.38 24.69 10.75
CA GLY A 820 7.90 23.97 9.58
C GLY A 820 9.39 24.19 9.33
N ARG A 821 9.82 25.45 9.30
CA ARG A 821 11.20 25.87 9.00
C ARG A 821 12.13 25.51 10.15
N ARG A 822 11.66 25.72 11.38
CA ARG A 822 12.33 25.30 12.62
C ARG A 822 12.52 23.78 12.68
N SER A 823 11.53 22.99 12.25
CA SER A 823 11.59 21.53 12.24
C SER A 823 12.59 20.98 11.21
N ILE A 824 12.58 21.47 9.97
CA ILE A 824 13.55 21.02 8.96
C ILE A 824 14.97 21.45 9.32
N ALA A 825 15.17 22.68 9.82
CA ALA A 825 16.49 23.14 10.27
C ALA A 825 17.02 22.26 11.41
N TYR A 826 16.20 21.98 12.43
CA TYR A 826 16.55 21.04 13.50
C TYR A 826 16.86 19.65 12.98
N SER A 827 16.11 19.16 11.99
CA SER A 827 16.36 17.85 11.38
C SER A 827 17.70 17.78 10.61
N LEU A 828 18.15 18.90 10.04
CA LEU A 828 19.40 19.01 9.27
C LEU A 828 20.63 19.25 10.15
N THR A 829 20.54 20.17 11.12
CA THR A 829 21.71 20.64 11.90
C THR A 829 21.64 20.31 13.39
N GLY A 830 20.45 19.99 13.92
CA GLY A 830 20.21 19.91 15.36
C GLY A 830 20.00 21.28 16.02
N ASP A 831 20.07 22.38 15.27
CA ASP A 831 19.81 23.71 15.81
C ASP A 831 18.32 24.00 15.93
N ILE A 832 17.97 24.75 16.97
CA ILE A 832 16.62 25.25 17.19
C ILE A 832 16.64 26.74 16.86
N LEU A 833 16.07 27.08 15.69
CA LEU A 833 15.97 28.46 15.22
C LEU A 833 15.14 29.33 16.18
N ASN A 834 15.58 30.56 16.40
CA ASN A 834 15.07 31.47 17.43
C ASN A 834 14.82 32.91 16.93
N VAL A 835 14.86 33.15 15.62
CA VAL A 835 14.54 34.47 15.06
C VAL A 835 13.02 34.61 14.92
N ARG A 836 12.48 35.79 15.21
CA ARG A 836 11.03 36.03 15.02
C ARG A 836 10.69 36.07 13.53
N ALA A 837 9.58 35.44 13.14
CA ALA A 837 9.16 35.32 11.73
C ALA A 837 9.03 36.63 10.94
N TRP A 838 8.71 37.76 11.57
CA TRP A 838 8.66 39.06 10.86
C TRP A 838 10.02 39.76 10.74
N LEU A 839 11.05 39.24 11.42
CA LEU A 839 12.46 39.67 11.27
C LEU A 839 13.23 38.79 10.29
N ALA A 840 12.70 37.61 9.95
CA ALA A 840 13.31 36.67 9.03
C ALA A 840 12.26 36.14 8.03
N SER A 841 12.31 36.60 6.78
CA SER A 841 11.59 35.99 5.66
C SER A 841 12.36 34.76 5.14
N VAL A 842 11.63 33.79 4.55
CA VAL A 842 12.30 32.79 3.72
C VAL A 842 12.71 33.48 2.44
N GLU A 843 14.01 33.68 2.32
CA GLU A 843 14.61 34.14 1.08
C GLU A 843 14.80 32.95 0.16
N ARG A 844 14.09 32.97 -0.98
CA ARG A 844 14.33 32.04 -2.09
C ARG A 844 15.31 32.70 -3.03
N LEU A 845 16.53 32.21 -3.02
CA LEU A 845 17.62 32.78 -3.78
C LEU A 845 17.68 32.13 -5.16
N PRO A 846 17.86 32.92 -6.23
CA PRO A 846 18.11 32.37 -7.54
C PRO A 846 19.45 31.61 -7.55
N LEU A 847 19.44 30.45 -8.21
CA LEU A 847 20.67 29.70 -8.45
C LEU A 847 21.49 30.42 -9.53
N LEU A 848 22.72 30.81 -9.20
CA LEU A 848 23.62 31.50 -10.14
C LEU A 848 24.41 30.52 -11.01
N SER A 849 24.86 29.41 -10.43
CA SER A 849 25.51 28.34 -11.17
C SER A 849 25.30 27.00 -10.50
N LEU A 850 25.20 25.96 -11.33
CA LEU A 850 25.21 24.55 -10.92
C LEU A 850 26.09 23.75 -11.87
N ARG A 851 26.86 22.79 -11.37
CA ARG A 851 27.65 21.86 -12.19
C ARG A 851 27.35 20.41 -11.84
N TYR A 852 27.36 19.57 -12.87
CA TYR A 852 27.34 18.12 -12.71
C TYR A 852 28.77 17.56 -12.75
N ARG A 853 28.97 16.40 -12.11
CA ARG A 853 30.20 15.63 -12.21
C ARG A 853 30.17 14.81 -13.51
N ASP A 854 31.22 14.95 -14.31
CA ASP A 854 31.39 14.19 -15.54
C ASP A 854 31.41 12.68 -15.23
N GLY A 855 30.61 11.90 -15.96
CA GLY A 855 30.54 10.44 -15.83
C GLY A 855 29.54 9.89 -14.81
N THR A 856 29.24 10.59 -13.70
CA THR A 856 28.24 10.13 -12.70
C THR A 856 26.89 10.84 -12.82
N GLY A 857 26.88 12.09 -13.29
CA GLY A 857 25.67 12.93 -13.31
C GLY A 857 25.21 13.39 -11.93
N GLU A 858 26.02 13.20 -10.90
CA GLU A 858 25.82 13.78 -9.57
C GLU A 858 26.10 15.28 -9.57
N LEU A 859 25.61 16.00 -8.57
CA LEU A 859 25.99 17.39 -8.36
C LEU A 859 27.48 17.47 -7.99
N ASN A 860 28.21 18.40 -8.61
CA ASN A 860 29.65 18.51 -8.47
C ASN A 860 30.03 19.19 -7.14
N PRO A 861 30.76 18.52 -6.23
CA PRO A 861 31.12 19.08 -4.92
C PRO A 861 32.28 20.09 -4.96
N SER A 862 32.91 20.31 -6.11
CA SER A 862 33.99 21.32 -6.23
C SER A 862 33.47 22.74 -5.95
N GLY A 863 34.34 23.60 -5.41
CA GLY A 863 34.00 24.96 -4.91
C GLY A 863 33.45 25.97 -5.93
N LEU A 864 33.10 25.54 -7.14
CA LEU A 864 32.46 26.30 -8.23
C LEU A 864 31.10 25.68 -8.66
N GLY A 865 30.56 24.72 -7.88
CA GLY A 865 29.51 23.80 -8.33
C GLY A 865 28.07 24.15 -7.98
N LEU A 866 27.80 24.94 -6.92
CA LEU A 866 26.45 25.39 -6.54
C LEU A 866 26.54 26.74 -5.82
N THR A 867 26.15 27.82 -6.52
CA THR A 867 26.26 29.19 -6.02
C THR A 867 24.93 29.94 -6.06
N HIS A 868 24.74 30.88 -5.15
CA HIS A 868 23.57 31.77 -5.07
C HIS A 868 24.01 33.22 -4.93
N THR A 869 23.06 34.15 -5.00
CA THR A 869 23.30 35.56 -4.67
C THR A 869 23.67 35.73 -3.20
N ASP A 870 24.51 36.72 -2.89
CA ASP A 870 24.90 37.08 -1.52
C ASP A 870 23.66 37.36 -0.63
N VAL A 871 23.75 36.98 0.64
CA VAL A 871 22.70 37.07 1.65
C VAL A 871 23.02 38.03 2.79
N SER A 872 24.21 38.62 2.81
CA SER A 872 24.74 39.39 3.95
C SER A 872 23.83 40.54 4.41
N ASP A 873 23.11 41.18 3.48
CA ASP A 873 22.16 42.28 3.77
C ASP A 873 20.72 41.81 3.99
N LEU A 874 20.42 40.52 3.79
CA LEU A 874 19.07 39.97 3.90
C LEU A 874 18.76 39.41 5.29
N LEU A 875 19.77 39.13 6.11
CA LEU A 875 19.62 38.41 7.37
C LEU A 875 19.58 39.36 8.57
N TYR A 876 18.79 38.99 9.58
CA TYR A 876 18.74 39.72 10.84
C TYR A 876 20.03 39.49 11.62
N LYS A 877 20.86 40.54 11.73
CA LYS A 877 22.18 40.51 12.39
C LYS A 877 22.05 40.51 13.92
N ALA A 878 21.93 39.32 14.48
CA ALA A 878 21.94 39.07 15.92
C ALA A 878 22.53 37.68 16.19
N ASP A 879 22.93 37.41 17.44
CA ASP A 879 23.47 36.12 17.91
C ASP A 879 22.46 34.98 17.74
N THR A 880 22.37 34.48 16.50
CA THR A 880 21.34 33.59 15.98
C THR A 880 21.95 32.69 14.91
N ASN A 881 21.32 31.54 14.67
CA ASN A 881 21.73 30.60 13.64
C ASN A 881 20.70 30.61 12.50
N TYR A 882 21.20 30.48 11.28
CA TYR A 882 20.41 30.24 10.09
C TYR A 882 20.87 28.93 9.41
N VAL A 883 20.06 28.41 8.50
CA VAL A 883 20.43 27.26 7.66
C VAL A 883 20.13 27.60 6.21
N LYS A 884 21.14 27.57 5.34
CA LYS A 884 20.94 27.60 3.89
C LYS A 884 20.71 26.18 3.39
N VAL A 885 19.73 25.99 2.52
CA VAL A 885 19.36 24.67 2.01
C VAL A 885 19.02 24.70 0.53
N PHE A 886 19.50 23.71 -0.22
CA PHE A 886 19.15 23.46 -1.61
C PHE A 886 18.50 22.07 -1.76
N ASN A 887 17.30 22.02 -2.33
CA ASN A 887 16.57 20.77 -2.52
C ASN A 887 16.66 20.23 -3.96
N TYR A 888 16.72 18.91 -4.10
CA TYR A 888 16.68 18.24 -5.39
C TYR A 888 16.02 16.86 -5.27
N ALA A 889 15.25 16.48 -6.30
CA ALA A 889 14.57 15.18 -6.33
C ALA A 889 15.57 14.06 -6.64
N VAL A 890 15.37 12.91 -6.01
CA VAL A 890 16.19 11.71 -6.24
C VAL A 890 15.30 10.48 -6.38
N GLU A 891 15.77 9.51 -7.16
CA GLU A 891 15.13 8.21 -7.35
C GLU A 891 15.99 7.14 -6.69
N SER A 892 15.38 6.31 -5.86
CA SER A 892 16.02 5.15 -5.25
C SER A 892 15.10 3.95 -5.36
N ASN A 893 15.52 2.94 -6.14
CA ASN A 893 14.77 1.70 -6.34
C ASN A 893 13.31 1.92 -6.82
N GLY A 894 13.08 2.90 -7.68
CA GLY A 894 11.76 3.28 -8.20
C GLY A 894 10.95 4.17 -7.27
N LEU A 895 11.45 4.52 -6.09
CA LEU A 895 10.82 5.43 -5.14
C LEU A 895 11.40 6.84 -5.24
N ALA A 896 10.52 7.83 -5.18
CA ALA A 896 10.85 9.24 -5.18
C ALA A 896 11.14 9.75 -3.77
N LEU A 897 12.24 10.48 -3.63
CA LEU A 897 12.67 11.15 -2.41
C LEU A 897 13.16 12.57 -2.74
N ILE A 898 13.32 13.41 -1.70
CA ILE A 898 13.94 14.73 -1.81
C ILE A 898 15.21 14.73 -0.97
N ASN A 899 16.32 15.11 -1.60
CA ASN A 899 17.56 15.43 -0.91
C ASN A 899 17.67 16.95 -0.67
N TYR A 900 18.35 17.29 0.41
CA TYR A 900 18.64 18.63 0.88
C TYR A 900 20.14 18.74 1.12
N ALA A 901 20.84 19.49 0.28
CA ALA A 901 22.19 19.95 0.58
C ALA A 901 22.08 21.18 1.47
N TYR A 902 22.85 21.25 2.56
CA TYR A 902 22.68 22.29 3.56
C TYR A 902 24.00 22.78 4.15
N ARG A 903 23.96 24.00 4.68
CA ARG A 903 25.01 24.59 5.50
C ARG A 903 24.41 25.47 6.60
N GLN A 904 24.93 25.31 7.80
CA GLN A 904 24.67 26.19 8.93
C GLN A 904 25.36 27.53 8.69
N LEU A 905 24.68 28.61 9.08
CA LEU A 905 25.15 29.98 9.09
C LEU A 905 25.12 30.45 10.54
N LYS A 906 26.25 30.91 11.06
CA LYS A 906 26.41 31.33 12.45
C LYS A 906 26.80 32.80 12.48
N PHE A 907 26.10 33.59 13.27
CA PHE A 907 26.45 35.00 13.42
C PHE A 907 27.78 35.15 14.16
N ASP A 908 28.69 35.93 13.59
CA ASP A 908 29.93 36.31 14.22
C ASP A 908 29.85 37.77 14.68
N THR A 909 29.79 37.96 16.00
CA THR A 909 29.70 39.30 16.61
C THR A 909 30.92 40.18 16.32
N THR A 910 32.09 39.61 16.00
CA THR A 910 33.31 40.36 15.70
C THR A 910 33.34 40.80 14.24
N ALA A 911 32.90 39.93 13.32
CA ALA A 911 32.81 40.24 11.90
C ALA A 911 31.53 41.02 11.52
N ASP A 912 30.49 40.96 12.36
CA ASP A 912 29.14 41.52 12.11
C ASP A 912 28.45 40.93 10.86
N ASP A 913 28.67 39.65 10.60
CA ASP A 913 28.05 38.89 9.52
C ASP A 913 27.92 37.39 9.85
N PHE A 914 27.56 36.56 8.86
CA PHE A 914 27.33 35.12 9.00
C PHE A 914 28.39 34.22 8.32
N GLY A 915 29.49 34.80 7.82
CA GLY A 915 30.55 34.05 7.12
C GLY A 915 30.07 33.30 5.87
N ASP A 916 29.09 33.88 5.14
CA ASP A 916 28.51 33.26 3.95
C ASP A 916 29.43 33.38 2.73
N ASP A 917 29.82 32.23 2.16
CA ASP A 917 30.66 32.15 0.96
C ASP A 917 29.86 32.11 -0.36
N ALA A 918 28.57 32.46 -0.31
CA ALA A 918 27.60 32.38 -1.40
C ALA A 918 27.47 31.00 -2.08
N LYS A 919 27.84 29.91 -1.36
CA LYS A 919 27.81 28.52 -1.84
C LYS A 919 26.99 27.63 -0.93
N VAL A 920 26.33 26.63 -1.53
CA VAL A 920 25.84 25.46 -0.77
C VAL A 920 26.79 24.30 -1.03
N PRO A 921 27.65 23.94 -0.06
CA PRO A 921 28.58 22.84 -0.26
C PRO A 921 27.85 21.50 -0.33
N LEU A 922 28.39 20.57 -1.11
CA LEU A 922 27.86 19.22 -1.28
C LEU A 922 28.79 18.24 -0.57
N PHE A 923 28.34 17.75 0.58
CA PHE A 923 29.00 16.70 1.34
C PHE A 923 28.04 15.53 1.52
N ASP A 924 28.58 14.32 1.55
CA ASP A 924 27.81 13.13 1.92
C ASP A 924 27.57 13.15 3.42
N ASN A 925 26.32 12.86 3.81
CA ASN A 925 25.89 12.86 5.21
C ASN A 925 26.19 14.20 5.92
N ALA A 926 26.09 14.21 7.25
CA ALA A 926 26.49 15.37 8.04
C ALA A 926 28.02 15.43 8.17
N ASN A 927 28.57 16.61 7.97
CA ASN A 927 30.00 16.92 8.05
C ASN A 927 30.19 18.31 8.67
N SER A 928 31.44 18.74 8.80
CA SER A 928 31.82 20.06 9.30
C SER A 928 32.75 20.76 8.32
N SER A 929 32.55 22.06 8.16
CA SER A 929 33.43 22.94 7.38
C SER A 929 33.78 24.18 8.21
N VAL A 930 34.77 24.94 7.76
CA VAL A 930 35.05 26.28 8.26
C VAL A 930 34.35 27.29 7.35
N ASP A 931 33.76 28.34 7.94
CA ASP A 931 33.15 29.45 7.21
C ASP A 931 34.14 30.59 6.93
N ASP A 932 33.71 31.65 6.25
CA ASP A 932 34.62 32.74 5.84
C ASP A 932 35.15 33.56 7.04
N ASN A 933 34.53 33.43 8.21
CA ASN A 933 34.97 34.04 9.46
C ASN A 933 35.88 33.13 10.28
N GLY A 934 36.11 31.89 9.84
CA GLY A 934 36.91 30.92 10.58
C GLY A 934 36.12 30.11 11.62
N ASN A 935 34.80 30.23 11.68
CA ASN A 935 33.96 29.43 12.57
C ASN A 935 33.71 28.04 11.98
N ARG A 936 33.71 27.00 12.83
CA ARG A 936 33.27 25.66 12.42
C ARG A 936 31.74 25.64 12.32
N VAL A 937 31.23 25.21 11.16
CA VAL A 937 29.80 25.09 10.84
C VAL A 937 29.45 23.70 10.32
N LEU A 938 28.21 23.26 10.54
CA LEU A 938 27.70 22.01 9.99
C LEU A 938 27.32 22.16 8.52
N VAL A 939 27.69 21.16 7.72
CA VAL A 939 27.39 21.07 6.28
C VAL A 939 27.00 19.64 5.93
N GLY A 940 26.25 19.41 4.87
CA GLY A 940 25.91 18.04 4.52
C GLY A 940 24.85 17.86 3.46
N THR A 941 24.52 16.60 3.23
CA THR A 941 23.35 16.17 2.47
C THR A 941 22.46 15.29 3.37
N ALA A 942 21.18 15.59 3.36
CA ALA A 942 20.16 14.80 4.04
C ALA A 942 19.01 14.49 3.08
N GLN A 943 18.28 13.42 3.34
CA GLN A 943 17.13 12.98 2.55
C GLN A 943 15.91 12.89 3.46
N ILE A 944 14.71 13.14 2.92
CA ILE A 944 13.47 12.89 3.65
C ILE A 944 13.37 11.42 4.12
N VAL A 945 12.77 11.21 5.29
CA VAL A 945 12.76 9.89 5.94
C VAL A 945 11.78 8.90 5.31
N GLU A 946 10.66 9.37 4.77
CA GLU A 946 9.65 8.57 4.08
C GLU A 946 9.57 8.96 2.58
N PRO A 947 9.54 7.99 1.65
CA PRO A 947 9.33 8.22 0.24
C PRO A 947 8.02 8.95 -0.08
N LEU A 948 7.99 9.69 -1.18
CA LEU A 948 6.80 10.37 -1.68
C LEU A 948 5.88 9.44 -2.48
N GLY A 949 6.46 8.41 -3.11
CA GLY A 949 5.73 7.46 -3.94
C GLY A 949 6.57 6.91 -5.09
N TRP A 950 5.90 6.34 -6.09
CA TRP A 950 6.57 5.65 -7.19
C TRP A 950 6.88 6.57 -8.37
N ILE A 951 8.02 6.34 -9.00
CA ILE A 951 8.40 6.95 -10.28
C ILE A 951 7.97 6.02 -11.41
N LYS A 952 7.30 6.57 -12.43
CA LYS A 952 6.98 5.80 -13.65
C LYS A 952 8.23 5.70 -14.52
N ASN A 953 8.67 4.47 -14.79
CA ASN A 953 9.73 4.22 -15.75
C ASN A 953 9.17 4.39 -17.16
N ASP A 954 9.40 5.56 -17.78
CA ASP A 954 9.04 5.85 -19.17
C ASP A 954 10.03 5.21 -20.17
N LYS A 955 10.40 3.93 -19.95
CA LYS A 955 11.31 3.23 -20.87
C LYS A 955 10.72 3.06 -22.26
#